data_AF-L7FN85-F1
#
_entry.id   AF-L7FN85-F1
#
_cell.length_a   1.000
_cell.length_b   1.000
_cell.length_c   1.000
_cell.angle_alpha   90.00
_cell.angle_beta   90.00
_cell.angle_gamma   90.00
#
_symmetry.space_group_name_H-M   'P 1'
#
loop_
_entity.id
_entity.type
_entity.pdbx_description
1 polymer ?
#
loop_
_entity_poly.entity_id
_entity_poly.type
_entity_poly.pdbx_seq_one_letter_code
_entity_poly.pdbx_strand_id
1 'polypeptide(L)'
;MEECANVICKEFVTVLTECCATPPKETDTLQYCLQLHVIANNNNLNYFEMMKYFFDAVEQQQEGMTCKMLTELLRGLHFGFDLIGMVLTPAELGKRPFCVSILYQTYPKVIDYMDAENICDTVIHAFQTNKDLAISLIKKFVIPKSETLKVMKSIDCTGIIRYMPYVHCFPDIFFVMKENFKNYFADLYCAFCTYGELCKAQNGVFDARHFSNMTIKNDVVFRNALYATIPEIHSSAEIEIKRYLKKISFGAELKPEQIKDLKAIVHCDPKRVLNYLIETILAYPNFVSTVVRLVSELDEWEVDLMNYQICCELSRTICEMHDTIIQLKNLEGLDGELVEMALKQANTALLKERSDIATICQYFGSVCGYKEKTFERVYWCIDNINFGEWEIIIIENLLDNVPEALLVKKVIEEKRLCHFVKIMEFVMNMGNWTEWYDRCSLLERRLISLAKNITTETKSALIQEVKEMGKSIRKEVVWSLLRTAVQTSMITSFSWKPLMGVIQNEDENECIVRAKIWELFWELQSQDFGMSETEIKELAELQRKCDDEIEKSGMDVVNDELVQKIELYKRRERNEIILQNVFEKLKDMMRGNSEGQKMLDRVLWFYNTCVIKRVLQSAEDIKVVCGFIRVLFMFEIPFVNVLVLLDKIFECGFSLVFFVSDEEAKNLGNFVGELVGFVWGLLANFEERCSRNSHLFAGRQLSKFEIDELAKRWGNSLDFKIRAALFSEQKSVVVKALFFLVGCKCQFIFNDTVISKLESMISERDLQIRRLVNQVLDDLETNNKSVKQIQC
;
A
#
# COMPACT_ATOMS: atom_id res chain seq x y z
N MET A 1 -26.96 -72.11 21.77
CA MET A 1 -27.38 -70.81 22.35
C MET A 1 -27.81 -69.83 21.25
N GLU A 2 -27.03 -69.61 20.19
CA GLU A 2 -27.44 -68.75 19.05
C GLU A 2 -28.74 -69.20 18.34
N GLU A 3 -28.97 -70.51 18.16
CA GLU A 3 -30.23 -70.99 17.56
C GLU A 3 -31.47 -70.65 18.41
N CYS A 4 -31.35 -70.67 19.74
CA CYS A 4 -32.45 -70.38 20.65
C CYS A 4 -32.74 -68.87 20.70
N ALA A 5 -31.70 -68.04 20.71
CA ALA A 5 -31.81 -66.59 20.59
C ALA A 5 -32.49 -66.16 19.28
N ASN A 6 -32.17 -66.82 18.16
CA ASN A 6 -32.80 -66.56 16.86
C ASN A 6 -34.27 -66.95 16.80
N VAL A 7 -34.69 -67.99 17.52
CA VAL A 7 -36.11 -68.40 17.61
C VAL A 7 -36.90 -67.36 18.39
N ILE A 8 -36.40 -66.95 19.56
CA ILE A 8 -37.05 -65.93 20.40
C ILE A 8 -37.18 -64.61 19.64
N CYS A 9 -36.10 -64.14 18.99
CA CYS A 9 -36.15 -62.90 18.21
C CYS A 9 -37.22 -62.97 17.09
N LYS A 10 -37.34 -64.11 16.39
CA LYS A 10 -38.38 -64.32 15.37
C LYS A 10 -39.80 -64.27 15.94
N GLU A 11 -40.03 -64.79 17.15
CA GLU A 11 -41.33 -64.71 17.82
C GLU A 11 -41.68 -63.26 18.13
N PHE A 12 -40.73 -62.44 18.61
CA PHE A 12 -40.92 -61.01 18.82
C PHE A 12 -41.18 -60.26 17.50
N VAL A 13 -40.40 -60.52 16.45
CA VAL A 13 -40.62 -59.98 15.09
C VAL A 13 -42.03 -60.33 14.60
N THR A 14 -42.53 -61.54 14.84
CA THR A 14 -43.88 -61.93 14.42
C THR A 14 -44.96 -61.06 15.09
N VAL A 15 -44.87 -60.86 16.41
CA VAL A 15 -45.80 -59.99 17.16
C VAL A 15 -45.71 -58.53 16.66
N LEU A 16 -44.51 -58.04 16.39
CA LEU A 16 -44.30 -56.69 15.86
C LEU A 16 -44.86 -56.54 14.43
N THR A 17 -44.75 -57.58 13.59
CA THR A 17 -45.34 -57.63 12.25
C THR A 17 -46.86 -57.54 12.31
N GLU A 18 -47.48 -58.33 13.19
CA GLU A 18 -48.92 -58.32 13.41
C GLU A 18 -49.41 -56.97 13.94
N CYS A 19 -48.63 -56.34 14.80
CA CYS A 19 -48.89 -54.98 15.28
C CYS A 19 -48.96 -53.97 14.13
N CYS A 20 -48.11 -54.10 13.11
CA CYS A 20 -48.06 -53.19 11.96
C CYS A 20 -49.19 -53.41 10.95
N ALA A 21 -49.78 -54.61 10.89
CA ALA A 21 -50.81 -54.97 9.91
C ALA A 21 -52.21 -54.44 10.26
N THR A 22 -52.43 -53.94 11.49
CA THR A 22 -53.74 -53.53 12.01
C THR A 22 -53.75 -52.05 12.42
N PRO A 23 -54.69 -51.20 11.94
CA PRO A 23 -54.77 -49.80 12.33
C PRO A 23 -55.18 -49.67 13.82
N PRO A 24 -54.55 -48.79 14.62
CA PRO A 24 -54.56 -48.91 16.08
C PRO A 24 -55.88 -48.46 16.71
N LYS A 25 -56.44 -49.31 17.58
CA LYS A 25 -57.29 -48.88 18.72
C LYS A 25 -56.46 -48.99 20.00
N GLU A 26 -56.72 -48.13 21.00
CA GLU A 26 -55.99 -48.15 22.30
C GLU A 26 -56.01 -49.51 23.02
N THR A 27 -57.00 -50.37 22.72
CA THR A 27 -57.12 -51.74 23.24
C THR A 27 -56.04 -52.69 22.71
N ASP A 28 -55.43 -52.39 21.56
CA ASP A 28 -54.56 -53.32 20.86
C ASP A 28 -53.13 -53.28 21.42
N THR A 29 -52.65 -52.12 21.89
CA THR A 29 -51.31 -51.95 22.50
C THR A 29 -51.11 -52.85 23.72
N LEU A 30 -52.11 -52.93 24.61
CA LEU A 30 -52.06 -53.80 25.78
C LEU A 30 -51.99 -55.29 25.39
N GLN A 31 -52.73 -55.68 24.34
CA GLN A 31 -52.73 -57.05 23.83
C GLN A 31 -51.36 -57.46 23.29
N TYR A 32 -50.70 -56.57 22.52
CA TYR A 32 -49.34 -56.82 22.04
C TYR A 32 -48.31 -56.85 23.17
N CYS A 33 -48.40 -55.96 24.17
CA CYS A 33 -47.56 -56.04 25.37
C CYS A 33 -47.74 -57.38 26.12
N LEU A 34 -48.98 -57.87 26.25
CA LEU A 34 -49.28 -59.17 26.86
C LEU A 34 -48.66 -60.32 26.05
N GLN A 35 -48.73 -60.29 24.71
CA GLN A 35 -48.11 -61.31 23.86
C GLN A 35 -46.58 -61.34 24.02
N LEU A 36 -45.91 -60.18 24.07
CA LEU A 36 -44.47 -60.09 24.33
C LEU A 36 -44.11 -60.67 25.71
N HIS A 37 -44.90 -60.37 26.75
CA HIS A 37 -44.73 -60.95 28.07
C HIS A 37 -44.96 -62.47 28.10
N VAL A 38 -45.92 -62.99 27.32
CA VAL A 38 -46.16 -64.43 27.19
C VAL A 38 -44.96 -65.12 26.55
N ILE A 39 -44.39 -64.54 25.49
CA ILE A 39 -43.15 -65.07 24.89
C ILE A 39 -42.02 -65.09 25.91
N ALA A 40 -41.84 -63.99 26.66
CA ALA A 40 -40.82 -63.91 27.71
C ALA A 40 -41.00 -64.99 28.78
N ASN A 41 -42.23 -65.18 29.27
CA ASN A 41 -42.56 -66.16 30.29
C ASN A 41 -42.35 -67.60 29.78
N ASN A 42 -42.77 -67.90 28.56
CA ASN A 42 -42.58 -69.23 27.95
C ASN A 42 -41.10 -69.59 27.76
N ASN A 43 -40.25 -68.58 27.58
CA ASN A 43 -38.81 -68.73 27.40
C ASN A 43 -37.99 -68.47 28.68
N ASN A 44 -38.63 -68.32 29.85
CA ASN A 44 -37.99 -68.02 31.14
C ASN A 44 -37.09 -66.77 31.12
N LEU A 45 -37.43 -65.76 30.31
CA LEU A 45 -36.67 -64.52 30.22
C LEU A 45 -37.04 -63.58 31.36
N ASN A 46 -36.04 -62.97 32.00
CA ASN A 46 -36.29 -61.85 32.89
C ASN A 46 -36.65 -60.58 32.08
N TYR A 47 -37.13 -59.54 32.76
CA TYR A 47 -37.56 -58.31 32.10
C TYR A 47 -36.48 -57.66 31.24
N PHE A 48 -35.21 -57.63 31.70
CA PHE A 48 -34.11 -57.03 30.94
C PHE A 48 -33.76 -57.85 29.70
N GLU A 49 -33.78 -59.18 29.80
CA GLU A 49 -33.58 -60.08 28.66
C GLU A 49 -34.71 -59.93 27.64
N MET A 50 -35.97 -59.87 28.09
CA MET A 50 -37.12 -59.57 27.24
C MET A 50 -36.93 -58.25 26.48
N MET A 51 -36.53 -57.18 27.18
CA MET A 51 -36.31 -55.88 26.54
C MET A 51 -35.15 -55.89 25.54
N LYS A 52 -34.11 -56.70 25.79
CA LYS A 52 -33.00 -56.86 24.85
C LYS A 52 -33.46 -57.50 23.55
N TYR A 53 -34.19 -58.61 23.63
CA TYR A 53 -34.78 -59.26 22.44
C TYR A 53 -35.83 -58.38 21.75
N PHE A 54 -36.57 -57.57 22.50
CA PHE A 54 -37.46 -56.57 21.92
C PHE A 54 -36.71 -55.56 21.05
N PHE A 55 -35.61 -54.98 21.55
CA PHE A 55 -34.79 -54.07 20.74
C PHE A 55 -34.15 -54.76 19.53
N ASP A 56 -33.71 -56.01 19.67
CA ASP A 56 -33.19 -56.79 18.53
C ASP A 56 -34.27 -57.02 17.46
N ALA A 57 -35.49 -57.34 17.87
CA ALA A 57 -36.62 -57.55 16.96
C ALA A 57 -37.07 -56.24 16.29
N VAL A 58 -37.08 -55.13 17.04
CA VAL A 58 -37.35 -53.78 16.51
C VAL A 58 -36.31 -53.40 15.46
N GLU A 59 -35.02 -53.64 15.71
CA GLU A 59 -33.97 -53.33 14.73
C GLU A 59 -34.07 -54.21 13.47
N GLN A 60 -34.46 -55.48 13.60
CA GLN A 60 -34.68 -56.39 12.47
C GLN A 60 -35.90 -56.00 11.63
N GLN A 61 -36.90 -55.38 12.23
CA GLN A 61 -38.15 -55.05 11.56
C GLN A 61 -38.32 -53.54 11.34
N GLN A 62 -37.54 -53.01 10.40
CA GLN A 62 -37.53 -51.58 10.08
C GLN A 62 -38.74 -51.14 9.22
N GLU A 63 -39.30 -52.06 8.43
CA GLU A 63 -40.38 -51.76 7.48
C GLU A 63 -41.77 -51.82 8.13
N GLY A 64 -42.60 -50.80 7.89
CA GLY A 64 -44.02 -50.78 8.28
C GLY A 64 -44.31 -50.29 9.71
N MET A 65 -43.29 -50.11 10.55
CA MET A 65 -43.47 -49.61 11.91
C MET A 65 -43.46 -48.07 11.97
N THR A 66 -44.42 -47.48 12.67
CA THR A 66 -44.36 -46.04 13.00
C THR A 66 -43.76 -45.84 14.39
N CYS A 67 -42.91 -44.82 14.55
CA CYS A 67 -42.29 -44.54 15.85
C CYS A 67 -43.32 -44.25 16.96
N LYS A 68 -44.50 -43.69 16.62
CA LYS A 68 -45.58 -43.44 17.58
C LYS A 68 -46.08 -44.73 18.24
N MET A 69 -46.31 -45.78 17.45
CA MET A 69 -46.78 -47.08 17.95
C MET A 69 -45.71 -47.74 18.84
N LEU A 70 -44.45 -47.69 18.42
CA LEU A 70 -43.35 -48.23 19.21
C LEU A 70 -43.11 -47.46 20.52
N THR A 71 -43.31 -46.14 20.52
CA THR A 71 -43.32 -45.34 21.74
C THR A 71 -44.46 -45.74 22.68
N GLU A 72 -45.66 -46.02 22.16
CA GLU A 72 -46.79 -46.50 22.97
C GLU A 72 -46.53 -47.91 23.54
N LEU A 73 -45.95 -48.82 22.75
CA LEU A 73 -45.51 -50.13 23.22
C LEU A 73 -44.44 -50.03 24.32
N LEU A 74 -43.42 -49.19 24.14
CA LEU A 74 -42.39 -48.94 25.16
C LEU A 74 -43.00 -48.40 26.47
N ARG A 75 -44.00 -47.52 26.36
CA ARG A 75 -44.76 -47.03 27.52
C ARG A 75 -45.58 -48.13 28.18
N GLY A 76 -46.25 -48.97 27.40
CA GLY A 76 -47.03 -50.11 27.89
C GLY A 76 -46.16 -51.18 28.57
N LEU A 77 -44.93 -51.36 28.10
CA LEU A 77 -43.91 -52.20 28.74
C LEU A 77 -43.24 -51.52 29.95
N HIS A 78 -43.64 -50.31 30.32
CA HIS A 78 -43.08 -49.51 31.41
C HIS A 78 -41.56 -49.30 31.31
N PHE A 79 -41.02 -49.23 30.09
CA PHE A 79 -39.57 -49.08 29.88
C PHE A 79 -39.12 -47.63 30.02
N GLY A 80 -38.41 -47.30 31.11
CA GLY A 80 -37.90 -45.96 31.41
C GLY A 80 -36.48 -45.69 30.91
N PHE A 81 -36.09 -44.41 30.82
CA PHE A 81 -34.74 -43.98 30.42
C PHE A 81 -33.63 -44.61 31.28
N ASP A 82 -33.82 -44.67 32.60
CA ASP A 82 -32.82 -45.20 33.54
C ASP A 82 -32.54 -46.71 33.34
N LEU A 83 -33.44 -47.42 32.64
CA LEU A 83 -33.30 -48.85 32.37
C LEU A 83 -32.49 -49.14 31.09
N ILE A 84 -32.25 -48.14 30.23
CA ILE A 84 -31.51 -48.31 28.97
C ILE A 84 -30.15 -48.94 29.24
N GLY A 85 -29.41 -48.38 30.20
CA GLY A 85 -28.07 -48.86 30.53
C GLY A 85 -28.00 -50.20 31.26
N MET A 86 -29.15 -50.77 31.63
CA MET A 86 -29.26 -52.13 32.16
C MET A 86 -29.58 -53.16 31.07
N VAL A 87 -30.10 -52.72 29.91
CA VAL A 87 -30.52 -53.60 28.80
C VAL A 87 -29.50 -53.62 27.68
N LEU A 88 -28.97 -52.46 27.30
CA LEU A 88 -28.05 -52.28 26.19
C LEU A 88 -26.80 -51.57 26.70
N THR A 89 -25.63 -52.07 26.27
CA THR A 89 -24.38 -51.30 26.39
C THR A 89 -24.36 -50.14 25.38
N PRO A 90 -23.53 -49.10 25.59
CA PRO A 90 -23.39 -47.99 24.64
C PRO A 90 -23.08 -48.45 23.22
N ALA A 91 -22.16 -49.42 23.07
CA ALA A 91 -21.75 -49.98 21.79
C ALA A 91 -22.85 -50.81 21.12
N GLU A 92 -23.67 -51.52 21.91
CA GLU A 92 -24.85 -52.21 21.41
C GLU A 92 -25.88 -51.21 20.89
N LEU A 93 -26.12 -50.13 21.61
CA LEU A 93 -27.05 -49.09 21.17
C LEU A 93 -26.58 -48.40 19.89
N GLY A 94 -25.28 -48.12 19.75
CA GLY A 94 -24.67 -47.54 18.53
C GLY A 94 -24.83 -48.42 17.28
N LYS A 95 -24.99 -49.75 17.45
CA LYS A 95 -25.22 -50.71 16.36
C LYS A 95 -26.69 -50.83 15.94
N ARG A 96 -27.61 -50.11 16.59
CA ARG A 96 -29.06 -50.20 16.36
C ARG A 96 -29.67 -48.84 15.95
N PRO A 97 -29.39 -48.34 14.74
CA PRO A 97 -29.87 -47.05 14.24
C PRO A 97 -31.38 -46.81 14.37
N PHE A 98 -32.19 -47.83 14.10
CA PHE A 98 -33.64 -47.70 14.15
C PHE A 98 -34.13 -47.60 15.60
N CYS A 99 -33.58 -48.42 16.50
CA CYS A 99 -33.86 -48.35 17.93
C CYS A 99 -33.54 -46.98 18.54
N VAL A 100 -32.40 -46.39 18.17
CA VAL A 100 -32.00 -45.03 18.61
C VAL A 100 -33.04 -44.00 18.17
N SER A 101 -33.55 -44.12 16.95
CA SER A 101 -34.57 -43.21 16.40
C SER A 101 -35.87 -43.22 17.20
N ILE A 102 -36.29 -44.39 17.67
CA ILE A 102 -37.49 -44.57 18.50
C ILE A 102 -37.25 -44.07 19.92
N LEU A 103 -36.12 -44.47 20.52
CA LEU A 103 -35.77 -44.07 21.87
C LEU A 103 -35.63 -42.56 21.97
N TYR A 104 -35.12 -41.88 20.95
CA TYR A 104 -34.97 -40.43 20.94
C TYR A 104 -36.31 -39.68 20.97
N GLN A 105 -37.34 -40.20 20.30
CA GLN A 105 -38.68 -39.59 20.36
C GLN A 105 -39.30 -39.62 21.75
N THR A 106 -38.95 -40.63 22.55
CA THR A 106 -39.49 -40.82 23.90
C THR A 106 -38.57 -40.20 24.95
N TYR A 107 -37.26 -40.34 24.75
CA TYR A 107 -36.17 -39.96 25.65
C TYR A 107 -35.06 -39.25 24.86
N PRO A 108 -35.17 -37.94 24.61
CA PRO A 108 -34.16 -37.20 23.83
C PRO A 108 -32.73 -37.33 24.39
N LYS A 109 -32.59 -37.56 25.71
CA LYS A 109 -31.31 -37.81 26.39
C LYS A 109 -30.67 -39.16 26.04
N VAL A 110 -31.31 -40.03 25.25
CA VAL A 110 -30.71 -41.33 24.86
C VAL A 110 -29.37 -41.17 24.16
N ILE A 111 -29.19 -40.07 23.42
CA ILE A 111 -27.91 -39.75 22.79
C ILE A 111 -26.78 -39.54 23.81
N ASP A 112 -27.10 -39.24 25.09
CA ASP A 112 -26.18 -39.15 26.24
C ASP A 112 -25.62 -40.48 26.71
N TYR A 113 -26.26 -41.58 26.31
CA TYR A 113 -25.81 -42.92 26.65
C TYR A 113 -25.04 -43.61 25.53
N MET A 114 -25.07 -43.07 24.30
CA MET A 114 -24.39 -43.66 23.14
C MET A 114 -22.88 -43.39 23.15
N ASP A 115 -22.12 -44.30 22.53
CA ASP A 115 -20.74 -44.05 22.14
C ASP A 115 -20.63 -43.58 20.69
N ALA A 116 -19.40 -43.25 20.27
CA ALA A 116 -19.12 -42.80 18.91
C ALA A 116 -19.03 -43.97 17.89
N GLU A 117 -19.14 -45.23 18.34
CA GLU A 117 -18.98 -46.39 17.47
C GLU A 117 -20.22 -46.53 16.57
N ASN A 118 -20.02 -46.69 15.25
CA ASN A 118 -21.10 -46.81 14.26
C ASN A 118 -22.07 -45.59 14.18
N ILE A 119 -21.65 -44.43 14.69
CA ILE A 119 -22.44 -43.19 14.66
C ILE A 119 -22.84 -42.79 13.23
N CYS A 120 -22.01 -43.09 12.23
CA CYS A 120 -22.24 -42.69 10.84
C CYS A 120 -23.48 -43.36 10.25
N ASP A 121 -23.66 -44.66 10.48
CA ASP A 121 -24.82 -45.40 10.00
C ASP A 121 -26.10 -44.93 10.72
N THR A 122 -25.98 -44.62 12.02
CA THR A 122 -27.08 -44.02 12.78
C THR A 122 -27.46 -42.63 12.26
N VAL A 123 -26.49 -41.78 11.92
CA VAL A 123 -26.75 -40.45 11.35
C VAL A 123 -27.40 -40.56 9.98
N ILE A 124 -26.90 -41.43 9.09
CA ILE A 124 -27.47 -41.64 7.75
C ILE A 124 -28.92 -42.10 7.86
N HIS A 125 -29.19 -43.08 8.72
CA HIS A 125 -30.53 -43.58 8.97
C HIS A 125 -31.44 -42.51 9.59
N ALA A 126 -30.97 -41.80 10.62
CA ALA A 126 -31.71 -40.72 11.26
C ALA A 126 -32.07 -39.61 10.26
N PHE A 127 -31.25 -39.32 9.27
CA PHE A 127 -31.60 -38.34 8.23
C PHE A 127 -32.83 -38.73 7.40
N GLN A 128 -33.05 -40.02 7.21
CA GLN A 128 -34.18 -40.57 6.46
C GLN A 128 -35.46 -40.58 7.30
N THR A 129 -35.34 -40.72 8.63
CA THR A 129 -36.48 -40.95 9.54
C THR A 129 -36.80 -39.77 10.47
N ASN A 130 -35.79 -39.06 10.96
CA ASN A 130 -35.88 -37.93 11.89
C ASN A 130 -34.68 -36.97 11.79
N LYS A 131 -34.83 -35.87 11.04
CA LYS A 131 -33.77 -34.86 10.85
C LYS A 131 -33.26 -34.23 12.15
N ASP A 132 -34.13 -34.03 13.15
CA ASP A 132 -33.73 -33.39 14.43
C ASP A 132 -32.80 -34.28 15.24
N LEU A 133 -33.03 -35.60 15.20
CA LEU A 133 -32.10 -36.59 15.77
C LEU A 133 -30.75 -36.51 15.05
N ALA A 134 -30.76 -36.53 13.71
CA ALA A 134 -29.52 -36.52 12.95
C ALA A 134 -28.68 -35.27 13.24
N ILE A 135 -29.31 -34.08 13.32
CA ILE A 135 -28.64 -32.83 13.72
C ILE A 135 -28.10 -32.94 15.16
N SER A 136 -28.87 -33.51 16.08
CA SER A 136 -28.45 -33.69 17.48
C SER A 136 -27.26 -34.63 17.60
N LEU A 137 -27.23 -35.72 16.82
CA LEU A 137 -26.11 -36.66 16.77
C LEU A 137 -24.86 -36.00 16.19
N ILE A 138 -24.96 -35.26 15.09
CA ILE A 138 -23.80 -34.57 14.48
C ILE A 138 -23.24 -33.48 15.39
N LYS A 139 -24.11 -32.71 16.08
CA LYS A 139 -23.68 -31.71 17.05
C LYS A 139 -22.94 -32.32 18.24
N LYS A 140 -23.34 -33.54 18.60
CA LYS A 140 -22.80 -34.23 19.77
C LYS A 140 -21.52 -35.00 19.47
N PHE A 141 -21.52 -35.73 18.37
CA PHE A 141 -20.45 -36.64 18.00
C PHE A 141 -19.73 -36.12 16.76
N VAL A 142 -18.41 -36.01 16.88
CA VAL A 142 -17.55 -35.67 15.74
C VAL A 142 -17.50 -36.86 14.79
N ILE A 143 -18.03 -36.69 13.59
CA ILE A 143 -17.91 -37.70 12.54
C ILE A 143 -16.44 -37.82 12.12
N PRO A 144 -15.84 -39.02 12.15
CA PRO A 144 -14.45 -39.22 11.76
C PRO A 144 -14.19 -38.80 10.31
N LYS A 145 -12.96 -38.34 10.03
CA LYS A 145 -12.55 -37.95 8.66
C LYS A 145 -12.81 -39.07 7.65
N SER A 146 -12.47 -40.32 7.97
CA SER A 146 -12.65 -41.48 7.07
C SER A 146 -14.10 -41.70 6.63
N GLU A 147 -15.07 -41.36 7.49
CA GLU A 147 -16.50 -41.61 7.26
C GLU A 147 -17.25 -40.36 6.78
N THR A 148 -16.65 -39.17 6.88
CA THR A 148 -17.29 -37.90 6.52
C THR A 148 -17.81 -37.91 5.08
N LEU A 149 -17.02 -38.42 4.13
CA LEU A 149 -17.42 -38.51 2.72
C LEU A 149 -18.59 -39.47 2.49
N LYS A 150 -18.67 -40.56 3.26
CA LYS A 150 -19.76 -41.55 3.19
C LYS A 150 -21.08 -40.90 3.61
N VAL A 151 -21.09 -40.24 4.76
CA VAL A 151 -22.26 -39.53 5.28
C VAL A 151 -22.71 -38.48 4.27
N MET A 152 -21.77 -37.69 3.74
CA MET A 152 -22.10 -36.63 2.79
C MET A 152 -22.69 -37.08 1.46
N LYS A 153 -22.25 -38.23 0.94
CA LYS A 153 -22.81 -38.79 -0.30
C LYS A 153 -24.22 -39.36 -0.11
N SER A 154 -24.60 -39.63 1.15
CA SER A 154 -25.82 -40.37 1.48
C SER A 154 -26.99 -39.46 1.88
N ILE A 155 -26.73 -38.18 2.17
CA ILE A 155 -27.73 -37.23 2.70
C ILE A 155 -27.59 -35.85 2.04
N ASP A 156 -28.68 -35.10 1.99
CA ASP A 156 -28.60 -33.66 1.71
C ASP A 156 -27.95 -32.95 2.92
N CYS A 157 -26.71 -32.50 2.72
CA CYS A 157 -25.91 -31.87 3.77
C CYS A 157 -26.27 -30.39 3.99
N THR A 158 -27.19 -29.83 3.19
CA THR A 158 -27.61 -28.43 3.29
C THR A 158 -28.14 -28.15 4.71
N GLY A 159 -27.46 -27.27 5.46
CA GLY A 159 -27.83 -26.89 6.83
C GLY A 159 -27.12 -27.63 7.98
N ILE A 160 -26.35 -28.70 7.69
CA ILE A 160 -25.53 -29.40 8.69
C ILE A 160 -24.02 -29.32 8.44
N ILE A 161 -23.60 -28.79 7.29
CA ILE A 161 -22.19 -28.60 6.91
C ILE A 161 -21.39 -27.95 8.04
N ARG A 162 -21.94 -26.92 8.69
CA ARG A 162 -21.31 -26.20 9.82
C ARG A 162 -20.92 -27.07 11.01
N TYR A 163 -21.50 -28.26 11.16
CA TYR A 163 -21.20 -29.19 12.25
C TYR A 163 -20.28 -30.34 11.81
N MET A 164 -19.82 -30.35 10.56
CA MET A 164 -18.99 -31.40 9.99
C MET A 164 -17.55 -30.89 9.78
N PRO A 165 -16.64 -31.02 10.77
CA PRO A 165 -15.34 -30.36 10.75
C PRO A 165 -14.48 -30.75 9.54
N TYR A 166 -14.53 -32.02 9.10
CA TYR A 166 -13.68 -32.47 8.00
C TYR A 166 -14.24 -32.17 6.59
N VAL A 167 -15.40 -31.52 6.48
CA VAL A 167 -16.06 -31.24 5.19
C VAL A 167 -15.14 -30.51 4.22
N HIS A 168 -14.36 -29.55 4.71
CA HIS A 168 -13.48 -28.75 3.87
C HIS A 168 -12.21 -29.50 3.44
N CYS A 169 -11.98 -30.72 3.91
CA CYS A 169 -10.82 -31.54 3.56
C CYS A 169 -11.00 -32.32 2.25
N PHE A 170 -12.21 -32.41 1.68
CA PHE A 170 -12.47 -33.24 0.50
C PHE A 170 -12.72 -32.39 -0.75
N PRO A 171 -11.95 -32.60 -1.85
CA PRO A 171 -12.10 -31.82 -3.07
C PRO A 171 -13.45 -32.05 -3.77
N ASP A 172 -13.99 -33.28 -3.72
CA ASP A 172 -15.26 -33.68 -4.34
C ASP A 172 -16.43 -32.74 -3.97
N ILE A 173 -16.42 -32.24 -2.73
CA ILE A 173 -17.47 -31.37 -2.20
C ILE A 173 -17.46 -30.01 -2.88
N PHE A 174 -16.27 -29.48 -3.14
CA PHE A 174 -16.12 -28.20 -3.78
C PHE A 174 -16.47 -28.22 -5.27
N PHE A 175 -16.39 -29.39 -5.92
CA PHE A 175 -16.93 -29.55 -7.28
C PHE A 175 -18.44 -29.42 -7.30
N VAL A 176 -19.14 -30.03 -6.33
CA VAL A 176 -20.61 -29.94 -6.23
C VAL A 176 -21.05 -28.53 -5.82
N MET A 177 -20.32 -27.88 -4.91
CA MET A 177 -20.68 -26.57 -4.38
C MET A 177 -20.24 -25.40 -5.26
N LYS A 178 -19.49 -25.61 -6.35
CA LYS A 178 -18.82 -24.53 -7.10
C LYS A 178 -19.75 -23.39 -7.51
N GLU A 179 -20.94 -23.70 -8.04
CA GLU A 179 -21.91 -22.70 -8.50
C GLU A 179 -22.66 -21.98 -7.36
N ASN A 180 -22.74 -22.61 -6.18
CA ASN A 180 -23.43 -22.09 -5.00
C ASN A 180 -22.47 -21.77 -3.84
N PHE A 181 -21.17 -21.67 -4.10
CA PHE A 181 -20.14 -21.62 -3.06
C PHE A 181 -20.37 -20.47 -2.07
N LYS A 182 -20.82 -19.32 -2.58
CA LYS A 182 -21.20 -18.15 -1.76
C LYS A 182 -22.26 -18.48 -0.71
N ASN A 183 -23.23 -19.34 -1.03
CA ASN A 183 -24.32 -19.69 -0.12
C ASN A 183 -23.84 -20.64 1.00
N TYR A 184 -22.80 -21.43 0.76
CA TYR A 184 -22.26 -22.39 1.72
C TYR A 184 -21.04 -21.88 2.48
N PHE A 185 -20.46 -20.75 2.07
CA PHE A 185 -19.20 -20.26 2.62
C PHE A 185 -19.24 -20.04 4.13
N ALA A 186 -20.31 -19.43 4.65
CA ALA A 186 -20.48 -19.20 6.10
C ALA A 186 -20.53 -20.51 6.90
N ASP A 187 -21.21 -21.54 6.39
CA ASP A 187 -21.28 -22.86 7.03
C ASP A 187 -19.93 -23.58 6.94
N LEU A 188 -19.24 -23.50 5.80
CA LEU A 188 -17.90 -24.06 5.63
C LEU A 188 -16.87 -23.38 6.55
N TYR A 189 -16.99 -22.07 6.78
CA TYR A 189 -16.18 -21.34 7.74
C TYR A 189 -16.41 -21.84 9.17
N CYS A 190 -17.67 -22.07 9.55
CA CYS A 190 -17.98 -22.64 10.87
C CYS A 190 -17.35 -24.03 11.04
N ALA A 191 -17.48 -24.88 10.02
CA ALA A 191 -16.87 -26.21 10.01
C ALA A 191 -15.33 -26.14 10.12
N PHE A 192 -14.71 -25.21 9.39
CA PHE A 192 -13.27 -24.93 9.47
C PHE A 192 -12.85 -24.57 10.90
N CYS A 193 -13.59 -23.68 11.56
CA CYS A 193 -13.29 -23.25 12.93
C CYS A 193 -13.40 -24.43 13.92
N THR A 194 -14.45 -25.25 13.80
CA THR A 194 -14.60 -26.48 14.59
C THR A 194 -13.45 -27.46 14.36
N TYR A 195 -12.99 -27.61 13.12
CA TYR A 195 -11.80 -28.41 12.84
C TYR A 195 -10.54 -27.84 13.50
N GLY A 196 -10.39 -26.52 13.53
CA GLY A 196 -9.31 -25.82 14.23
C GLY A 196 -9.30 -26.14 15.72
N GLU A 197 -10.46 -26.03 16.38
CA GLU A 197 -10.64 -26.38 17.79
C GLU A 197 -10.29 -27.84 18.08
N LEU A 198 -10.73 -28.76 17.21
CA LEU A 198 -10.43 -30.19 17.34
C LEU A 198 -8.93 -30.50 17.19
N CYS A 199 -8.28 -29.94 16.16
CA CYS A 199 -6.85 -30.10 15.95
C CYS A 199 -6.05 -29.57 17.14
N LYS A 200 -6.43 -28.39 17.66
CA LYS A 200 -5.77 -27.80 18.83
C LYS A 200 -5.94 -28.65 20.09
N ALA A 201 -7.15 -29.15 20.36
CA ALA A 201 -7.42 -30.00 21.52
C ALA A 201 -6.62 -31.32 21.47
N GLN A 202 -6.36 -31.84 20.27
CA GLN A 202 -5.66 -33.10 20.05
C GLN A 202 -4.15 -32.93 19.77
N ASN A 203 -3.62 -31.70 19.76
CA ASN A 203 -2.27 -31.40 19.22
C ASN A 203 -2.03 -31.97 17.81
N GLY A 204 -3.09 -32.04 17.00
CA GLY A 204 -3.09 -32.59 15.65
C GLY A 204 -2.56 -31.62 14.60
N VAL A 205 -2.31 -32.14 13.39
CA VAL A 205 -1.93 -31.34 12.23
C VAL A 205 -3.19 -30.73 11.60
N PHE A 206 -3.18 -29.42 11.39
CA PHE A 206 -4.24 -28.69 10.69
C PHE A 206 -3.90 -28.60 9.20
N ASP A 207 -4.84 -29.00 8.32
CA ASP A 207 -4.71 -28.88 6.87
C ASP A 207 -5.98 -28.31 6.24
N ALA A 208 -5.86 -27.10 5.70
CA ALA A 208 -6.92 -26.39 5.01
C ALA A 208 -6.65 -26.15 3.51
N ARG A 209 -5.70 -26.88 2.89
CA ARG A 209 -5.26 -26.62 1.51
C ARG A 209 -6.42 -26.53 0.50
N HIS A 210 -7.42 -27.40 0.61
CA HIS A 210 -8.57 -27.38 -0.29
C HIS A 210 -9.48 -26.16 -0.10
N PHE A 211 -9.73 -25.77 1.16
CA PHE A 211 -10.48 -24.56 1.49
C PHE A 211 -9.76 -23.31 0.98
N SER A 212 -8.44 -23.23 1.21
CA SER A 212 -7.59 -22.13 0.73
C SER A 212 -7.65 -22.01 -0.79
N ASN A 213 -7.41 -23.12 -1.49
CA ASN A 213 -7.41 -23.15 -2.96
C ASN A 213 -8.75 -22.73 -3.56
N MET A 214 -9.87 -23.15 -2.96
CA MET A 214 -11.20 -22.81 -3.46
C MET A 214 -11.56 -21.36 -3.20
N THR A 215 -11.11 -20.78 -2.09
CA THR A 215 -11.34 -19.37 -1.77
C THR A 215 -10.48 -18.46 -2.65
N ILE A 216 -9.16 -18.69 -2.70
CA ILE A 216 -8.16 -17.82 -3.36
C ILE A 216 -8.26 -17.79 -4.89
N LYS A 217 -8.79 -18.85 -5.52
CA LYS A 217 -8.95 -18.92 -6.99
C LYS A 217 -9.99 -17.96 -7.56
N ASN A 218 -10.92 -17.46 -6.74
CA ASN A 218 -11.91 -16.48 -7.19
C ASN A 218 -11.28 -15.08 -7.31
N ASP A 219 -11.92 -14.18 -8.06
CA ASP A 219 -11.50 -12.79 -8.16
C ASP A 219 -11.64 -12.02 -6.83
N VAL A 220 -10.94 -10.89 -6.71
CA VAL A 220 -10.89 -10.10 -5.46
C VAL A 220 -12.28 -9.62 -5.02
N VAL A 221 -13.14 -9.21 -5.97
CA VAL A 221 -14.48 -8.68 -5.67
C VAL A 221 -15.35 -9.78 -5.09
N PHE A 222 -15.33 -10.97 -5.69
CA PHE A 222 -16.04 -12.12 -5.16
C PHE A 222 -15.53 -12.54 -3.78
N ARG A 223 -14.21 -12.59 -3.57
CA ARG A 223 -13.63 -12.93 -2.25
C ARG A 223 -14.03 -11.93 -1.16
N ASN A 224 -14.02 -10.63 -1.46
CA ASN A 224 -14.47 -9.60 -0.51
C ASN A 224 -15.95 -9.81 -0.14
N ALA A 225 -16.81 -10.15 -1.11
CA ALA A 225 -18.20 -10.47 -0.86
C ALA A 225 -18.37 -11.74 0.01
N LEU A 226 -17.49 -12.74 -0.12
CA LEU A 226 -17.48 -13.90 0.77
C LEU A 226 -17.09 -13.49 2.20
N TYR A 227 -16.01 -12.74 2.37
CA TYR A 227 -15.51 -12.34 3.69
C TYR A 227 -16.50 -11.47 4.47
N ALA A 228 -17.29 -10.65 3.77
CA ALA A 228 -18.38 -9.89 4.36
C ALA A 228 -19.48 -10.78 4.99
N THR A 229 -19.64 -12.03 4.53
CA THR A 229 -20.66 -12.98 5.04
C THR A 229 -20.20 -13.84 6.21
N ILE A 230 -18.94 -13.73 6.65
CA ILE A 230 -18.41 -14.55 7.74
C ILE A 230 -19.16 -14.23 9.05
N PRO A 231 -19.80 -15.22 9.70
CA PRO A 231 -20.53 -15.02 10.95
C PRO A 231 -19.57 -14.77 12.12
N GLU A 232 -20.06 -14.13 13.18
CA GLU A 232 -19.36 -14.13 14.47
C GLU A 232 -19.55 -15.47 15.16
N ILE A 233 -18.44 -16.14 15.51
CA ILE A 233 -18.47 -17.39 16.25
C ILE A 233 -18.14 -17.07 17.71
N HIS A 234 -18.89 -17.65 18.65
CA HIS A 234 -18.57 -17.60 20.07
C HIS A 234 -17.47 -18.62 20.38
N SER A 235 -16.23 -18.27 20.05
CA SER A 235 -15.04 -19.07 20.36
C SER A 235 -14.30 -18.50 21.58
N SER A 236 -13.58 -19.34 22.34
CA SER A 236 -12.65 -18.86 23.38
C SER A 236 -11.38 -18.22 22.80
N ALA A 237 -11.20 -18.28 21.47
CA ALA A 237 -9.98 -17.89 20.77
C ALA A 237 -9.59 -16.44 21.03
N GLU A 238 -10.55 -15.51 21.08
CA GLU A 238 -10.28 -14.09 21.37
C GLU A 238 -9.69 -13.88 22.78
N ILE A 239 -10.23 -14.57 23.78
CA ILE A 239 -9.73 -14.49 25.16
C ILE A 239 -8.32 -15.08 25.24
N GLU A 240 -8.09 -16.16 24.51
CA GLU A 240 -6.80 -16.83 24.48
C GLU A 240 -5.72 -15.99 23.78
N ILE A 241 -6.00 -15.41 22.61
CA ILE A 241 -5.06 -14.52 21.95
C ILE A 241 -4.75 -13.30 22.83
N LYS A 242 -5.76 -12.71 23.49
CA LYS A 242 -5.57 -11.62 24.46
C LYS A 242 -4.61 -12.00 25.59
N ARG A 243 -4.77 -13.20 26.16
CA ARG A 243 -3.87 -13.72 27.20
C ARG A 243 -2.48 -14.01 26.67
N TYR A 244 -2.37 -14.47 25.42
CA TYR A 244 -1.11 -14.82 24.80
C TYR A 244 -0.29 -13.58 24.46
N LEU A 245 -0.88 -12.59 23.79
CA LEU A 245 -0.17 -11.35 23.42
C LEU A 245 0.32 -10.58 24.65
N LYS A 246 -0.42 -10.61 25.77
CA LYS A 246 0.06 -10.05 27.05
C LYS A 246 1.33 -10.69 27.61
N LYS A 247 1.66 -11.91 27.20
CA LYS A 247 2.88 -12.63 27.63
C LYS A 247 4.06 -12.40 26.69
N ILE A 248 3.82 -11.84 25.50
CA ILE A 248 4.87 -11.51 24.54
C ILE A 248 5.40 -10.12 24.89
N SER A 249 6.70 -10.01 25.12
CA SER A 249 7.35 -8.71 25.30
C SER A 249 7.33 -7.93 23.99
N PHE A 250 6.94 -6.66 24.04
CA PHE A 250 6.93 -5.76 22.88
C PHE A 250 8.30 -5.76 22.17
N GLY A 251 8.30 -6.00 20.86
CA GLY A 251 9.51 -6.00 20.03
C GLY A 251 10.37 -7.27 20.10
N ALA A 252 9.94 -8.31 20.81
CA ALA A 252 10.63 -9.61 20.78
C ALA A 252 10.21 -10.45 19.57
N GLU A 253 11.16 -11.16 18.97
CA GLU A 253 10.87 -12.16 17.94
C GLU A 253 10.09 -13.33 18.55
N LEU A 254 9.07 -13.78 17.82
CA LEU A 254 8.30 -14.97 18.20
C LEU A 254 9.17 -16.21 18.02
N LYS A 255 9.25 -17.03 19.06
CA LYS A 255 9.86 -18.36 18.96
C LYS A 255 8.98 -19.27 18.09
N PRO A 256 9.56 -20.27 17.38
CA PRO A 256 8.79 -21.19 16.53
C PRO A 256 7.61 -21.86 17.25
N GLU A 257 7.77 -22.19 18.53
CA GLU A 257 6.71 -22.78 19.34
C GLU A 257 5.56 -21.80 19.58
N GLN A 258 5.89 -20.52 19.79
CA GLN A 258 4.88 -19.47 19.98
C GLN A 258 4.10 -19.19 18.70
N ILE A 259 4.78 -19.21 17.55
CA ILE A 259 4.15 -19.10 16.24
C ILE A 259 3.17 -20.26 16.03
N LYS A 260 3.57 -21.48 16.38
CA LYS A 260 2.71 -22.67 16.26
C LYS A 260 1.46 -22.56 17.13
N ASP A 261 1.61 -22.13 18.38
CA ASP A 261 0.47 -21.92 19.30
C ASP A 261 -0.48 -20.84 18.78
N LEU A 262 0.06 -19.71 18.33
CA LEU A 262 -0.71 -18.60 17.79
C LEU A 262 -1.46 -19.00 16.51
N LYS A 263 -0.81 -19.74 15.61
CA LYS A 263 -1.44 -20.29 14.41
C LYS A 263 -2.62 -21.22 14.77
N ALA A 264 -2.44 -22.09 15.77
CA ALA A 264 -3.53 -22.94 16.26
C ALA A 264 -4.71 -22.13 16.84
N ILE A 265 -4.44 -21.00 17.50
CA ILE A 265 -5.49 -20.09 17.98
C ILE A 265 -6.20 -19.41 16.81
N VAL A 266 -5.46 -18.94 15.79
CA VAL A 266 -6.04 -18.30 14.59
C VAL A 266 -7.01 -19.26 13.91
N HIS A 267 -6.65 -20.52 13.70
CA HIS A 267 -7.53 -21.50 13.03
C HIS A 267 -8.86 -21.75 13.75
N CYS A 268 -8.95 -21.47 15.06
CA CYS A 268 -10.19 -21.63 15.82
C CYS A 268 -11.22 -20.53 15.50
N ASP A 269 -10.77 -19.32 15.14
CA ASP A 269 -11.63 -18.21 14.73
C ASP A 269 -10.82 -17.13 14.00
N PRO A 270 -10.50 -17.36 12.71
CA PRO A 270 -9.59 -16.49 11.98
C PRO A 270 -10.05 -15.03 11.96
N LYS A 271 -11.32 -14.77 11.66
CA LYS A 271 -11.84 -13.40 11.57
C LYS A 271 -11.63 -12.63 12.87
N ARG A 272 -12.01 -13.22 14.01
CA ARG A 272 -11.99 -12.54 15.31
C ARG A 272 -10.58 -12.35 15.84
N VAL A 273 -9.73 -13.37 15.69
CA VAL A 273 -8.33 -13.31 16.11
C VAL A 273 -7.55 -12.30 15.26
N LEU A 274 -7.74 -12.30 13.94
CA LEU A 274 -7.09 -11.35 13.03
C LEU A 274 -7.55 -9.91 13.30
N ASN A 275 -8.85 -9.66 13.54
CA ASN A 275 -9.34 -8.34 13.97
C ASN A 275 -8.62 -7.85 15.24
N TYR A 276 -8.46 -8.71 16.23
CA TYR A 276 -7.75 -8.35 17.46
C TYR A 276 -6.26 -8.06 17.21
N LEU A 277 -5.62 -8.77 16.27
CA LEU A 277 -4.25 -8.44 15.86
C LEU A 277 -4.17 -7.07 15.18
N ILE A 278 -5.16 -6.71 14.35
CA ILE A 278 -5.27 -5.39 13.70
C ILE A 278 -5.43 -4.29 14.77
N GLU A 279 -6.35 -4.45 15.71
CA GLU A 279 -6.52 -3.53 16.84
C GLU A 279 -5.22 -3.38 17.64
N THR A 280 -4.48 -4.48 17.82
CA THR A 280 -3.21 -4.48 18.57
C THR A 280 -2.12 -3.70 17.84
N ILE A 281 -1.96 -3.85 16.52
CA ILE A 281 -0.93 -3.11 15.79
C ILE A 281 -1.26 -1.62 15.68
N LEU A 282 -2.54 -1.25 15.58
CA LEU A 282 -2.97 0.15 15.61
C LEU A 282 -2.69 0.80 16.98
N ALA A 283 -3.00 0.09 18.06
CA ALA A 283 -2.70 0.57 19.42
C ALA A 283 -1.19 0.60 19.71
N TYR A 284 -0.42 -0.33 19.13
CA TYR A 284 1.01 -0.50 19.36
C TYR A 284 1.77 -0.72 18.04
N PRO A 285 2.14 0.35 17.29
CA PRO A 285 2.79 0.23 15.97
C PRO A 285 4.08 -0.60 15.97
N ASN A 286 4.83 -0.60 17.08
CA ASN A 286 6.03 -1.43 17.24
C ASN A 286 5.76 -2.95 17.21
N PHE A 287 4.49 -3.36 17.28
CA PHE A 287 4.05 -4.75 17.24
C PHE A 287 3.83 -5.26 15.80
N VAL A 288 3.88 -4.38 14.79
CA VAL A 288 3.70 -4.75 13.37
C VAL A 288 4.67 -5.86 12.96
N SER A 289 5.95 -5.79 13.32
CA SER A 289 6.95 -6.81 12.97
C SER A 289 6.64 -8.20 13.57
N THR A 290 6.19 -8.23 14.83
CA THR A 290 5.77 -9.46 15.51
C THR A 290 4.56 -10.09 14.81
N VAL A 291 3.57 -9.28 14.42
CA VAL A 291 2.39 -9.75 13.70
C VAL A 291 2.75 -10.20 12.28
N VAL A 292 3.62 -9.49 11.56
CA VAL A 292 4.11 -9.88 10.24
C VAL A 292 4.69 -11.30 10.26
N ARG A 293 5.52 -11.61 11.29
CA ARG A 293 6.12 -12.94 11.45
C ARG A 293 5.10 -14.04 11.69
N LEU A 294 4.01 -13.76 12.42
CA LEU A 294 2.91 -14.70 12.59
C LEU A 294 2.17 -14.91 11.25
N VAL A 295 1.83 -13.82 10.57
CA VAL A 295 1.02 -13.83 9.35
C VAL A 295 1.73 -14.54 8.20
N SER A 296 3.07 -14.47 8.12
CA SER A 296 3.85 -15.20 7.11
C SER A 296 3.73 -16.73 7.21
N GLU A 297 3.26 -17.24 8.34
CA GLU A 297 3.14 -18.68 8.62
C GLU A 297 1.68 -19.16 8.57
N LEU A 298 0.72 -18.25 8.36
CA LEU A 298 -0.71 -18.55 8.20
C LEU A 298 -1.03 -19.08 6.81
N ASP A 299 -2.23 -19.63 6.64
CA ASP A 299 -2.68 -20.14 5.35
C ASP A 299 -3.06 -18.98 4.41
N GLU A 300 -2.87 -19.15 3.10
CA GLU A 300 -3.00 -18.05 2.12
C GLU A 300 -4.35 -17.32 2.18
N TRP A 301 -5.43 -18.05 2.48
CA TRP A 301 -6.76 -17.45 2.61
C TRP A 301 -6.95 -16.66 3.91
N GLU A 302 -6.25 -17.02 5.00
CA GLU A 302 -6.26 -16.28 6.27
C GLU A 302 -5.48 -14.97 6.10
N VAL A 303 -4.37 -15.01 5.35
CA VAL A 303 -3.64 -13.80 4.95
C VAL A 303 -4.52 -12.91 4.07
N ASP A 304 -5.23 -13.48 3.09
CA ASP A 304 -6.15 -12.72 2.22
C ASP A 304 -7.36 -12.17 3.01
N LEU A 305 -7.84 -12.87 4.04
CA LEU A 305 -8.86 -12.39 4.98
C LEU A 305 -8.32 -11.22 5.84
N MET A 306 -7.11 -11.33 6.38
CA MET A 306 -6.48 -10.24 7.15
C MET A 306 -6.31 -8.99 6.29
N ASN A 307 -5.86 -9.15 5.05
CA ASN A 307 -5.73 -8.05 4.10
C ASN A 307 -7.08 -7.38 3.82
N TYR A 308 -8.16 -8.17 3.69
CA TYR A 308 -9.50 -7.62 3.55
C TYR A 308 -9.91 -6.81 4.79
N GLN A 309 -9.69 -7.35 5.99
CA GLN A 309 -10.02 -6.66 7.25
C GLN A 309 -9.23 -5.36 7.42
N ILE A 310 -7.94 -5.35 7.06
CA ILE A 310 -7.11 -4.13 7.10
C ILE A 310 -7.58 -3.11 6.07
N CYS A 311 -8.07 -3.53 4.90
CA CYS A 311 -8.66 -2.58 3.93
C CYS A 311 -9.98 -1.98 4.43
N CYS A 312 -10.82 -2.78 5.10
CA CYS A 312 -12.01 -2.28 5.78
C CYS A 312 -11.66 -1.26 6.86
N GLU A 313 -10.61 -1.55 7.64
CA GLU A 313 -10.12 -0.67 8.69
C GLU A 313 -9.51 0.62 8.13
N LEU A 314 -8.73 0.53 7.06
CA LEU A 314 -8.22 1.69 6.33
C LEU A 314 -9.35 2.60 5.86
N SER A 315 -10.39 2.01 5.25
CA SER A 315 -11.56 2.75 4.78
C SER A 315 -12.30 3.44 5.93
N ARG A 316 -12.43 2.76 7.08
CA ARG A 316 -13.02 3.32 8.31
C ARG A 316 -12.21 4.52 8.81
N THR A 317 -10.89 4.36 8.96
CA THR A 317 -10.00 5.43 9.45
C THR A 317 -10.00 6.64 8.50
N ILE A 318 -10.06 6.41 7.19
CA ILE A 318 -10.17 7.51 6.22
C ILE A 318 -11.48 8.29 6.39
N CYS A 319 -12.61 7.60 6.53
CA CYS A 319 -13.90 8.25 6.76
C CYS A 319 -13.88 9.08 8.06
N GLU A 320 -13.32 8.53 9.14
CA GLU A 320 -13.15 9.24 10.43
C GLU A 320 -12.27 10.49 10.26
N MET A 321 -11.18 10.37 9.53
CA MET A 321 -10.30 11.50 9.21
C MET A 321 -11.00 12.60 8.42
N HIS A 322 -11.82 12.22 7.44
CA HIS A 322 -12.60 13.18 6.67
C HIS A 322 -13.59 13.95 7.56
N ASP A 323 -14.30 13.24 8.44
CA ASP A 323 -15.24 13.85 9.39
C ASP A 323 -14.52 14.78 10.37
N THR A 324 -13.35 14.38 10.89
CA THR A 324 -12.50 15.20 11.77
C THR A 324 -12.03 16.48 11.07
N ILE A 325 -11.64 16.41 9.79
CA ILE A 325 -11.25 17.58 9.00
C ILE A 325 -12.44 18.54 8.79
N ILE A 326 -13.63 18.02 8.50
CA ILE A 326 -14.84 18.84 8.37
C ILE A 326 -15.15 19.54 9.69
N GLN A 327 -15.04 18.84 10.81
CA GLN A 327 -15.22 19.42 12.14
C GLN A 327 -14.21 20.55 12.40
N LEU A 328 -12.93 20.35 12.09
CA LEU A 328 -11.89 21.38 12.23
C LEU A 328 -12.22 22.63 11.42
N LYS A 329 -12.61 22.48 10.15
CA LYS A 329 -13.00 23.61 9.29
C LYS A 329 -14.20 24.40 9.83
N ASN A 330 -15.16 23.71 10.45
CA ASN A 330 -16.32 24.36 11.06
C ASN A 330 -15.97 25.11 12.35
N LEU A 331 -14.85 24.76 13.00
CA LEU A 331 -14.35 25.41 14.22
C LEU A 331 -13.36 26.54 13.91
N GLU A 332 -12.76 26.57 12.71
CA GLU A 332 -11.85 27.64 12.28
C GLU A 332 -12.56 29.01 12.27
N GLY A 333 -11.96 29.99 12.95
CA GLY A 333 -12.48 31.37 13.02
C GLY A 333 -13.54 31.60 14.10
N LEU A 334 -13.85 30.59 14.92
CA LEU A 334 -14.68 30.75 16.12
C LEU A 334 -13.78 30.94 17.36
N ASP A 335 -14.20 31.82 18.27
CA ASP A 335 -13.49 32.10 19.53
C ASP A 335 -14.23 31.56 20.76
N GLY A 336 -13.50 31.04 21.74
CA GLY A 336 -14.01 30.62 23.05
C GLY A 336 -13.32 29.38 23.61
N GLU A 337 -13.28 29.21 24.94
CA GLU A 337 -12.62 28.08 25.61
C GLU A 337 -13.14 26.70 25.14
N LEU A 338 -14.44 26.58 24.87
CA LEU A 338 -15.04 25.34 24.35
C LEU A 338 -14.58 25.03 22.92
N VAL A 339 -14.35 26.06 22.10
CA VAL A 339 -13.82 25.91 20.74
C VAL A 339 -12.35 25.49 20.80
N GLU A 340 -11.55 26.08 21.69
CA GLU A 340 -10.15 25.70 21.88
C GLU A 340 -10.00 24.24 22.36
N MET A 341 -10.86 23.81 23.29
CA MET A 341 -10.91 22.40 23.74
C MET A 341 -11.30 21.45 22.59
N ALA A 342 -12.32 21.81 21.80
CA ALA A 342 -12.76 21.01 20.66
C ALA A 342 -11.68 20.92 19.57
N LEU A 343 -11.01 22.04 19.25
CA LEU A 343 -9.88 22.09 18.31
C LEU A 343 -8.73 21.18 18.79
N LYS A 344 -8.41 21.20 20.08
CA LYS A 344 -7.35 20.33 20.63
C LYS A 344 -7.73 18.85 20.53
N GLN A 345 -8.98 18.49 20.81
CA GLN A 345 -9.47 17.11 20.69
C GLN A 345 -9.45 16.65 19.22
N ALA A 346 -9.98 17.45 18.31
CA ALA A 346 -10.01 17.13 16.88
C ALA A 346 -8.59 17.02 16.29
N ASN A 347 -7.66 17.91 16.65
CA ASN A 347 -6.26 17.77 16.24
C ASN A 347 -5.59 16.51 16.80
N THR A 348 -5.94 16.09 18.03
CA THR A 348 -5.43 14.85 18.60
C THR A 348 -5.99 13.61 17.88
N ALA A 349 -7.28 13.63 17.53
CA ALA A 349 -7.91 12.59 16.71
C ALA A 349 -7.25 12.51 15.32
N LEU A 350 -7.03 13.65 14.67
CA LEU A 350 -6.37 13.72 13.37
C LEU A 350 -4.96 13.15 13.37
N LEU A 351 -4.17 13.44 14.41
CA LEU A 351 -2.83 12.86 14.57
C LEU A 351 -2.88 11.35 14.75
N LYS A 352 -3.88 10.84 15.48
CA LYS A 352 -4.08 9.40 15.66
C LYS A 352 -4.47 8.74 14.34
N GLU A 353 -5.44 9.28 13.62
CA GLU A 353 -5.90 8.75 12.31
C GLU A 353 -4.75 8.71 11.29
N ARG A 354 -3.91 9.75 11.23
CA ARG A 354 -2.69 9.77 10.41
C ARG A 354 -1.71 8.66 10.81
N SER A 355 -1.53 8.43 12.11
CA SER A 355 -0.69 7.35 12.63
C SER A 355 -1.24 5.96 12.31
N ASP A 356 -2.57 5.79 12.40
CA ASP A 356 -3.26 4.54 12.09
C ASP A 356 -3.10 4.19 10.60
N ILE A 357 -3.31 5.16 9.70
CA ILE A 357 -3.06 4.99 8.26
C ILE A 357 -1.60 4.61 7.99
N ALA A 358 -0.64 5.31 8.60
CA ALA A 358 0.78 4.99 8.45
C ALA A 358 1.13 3.56 8.93
N THR A 359 0.51 3.12 10.03
CA THR A 359 0.69 1.76 10.58
C THR A 359 0.11 0.69 9.66
N ILE A 360 -1.08 0.93 9.10
CA ILE A 360 -1.71 0.06 8.09
C ILE A 360 -0.83 -0.05 6.84
N CYS A 361 -0.34 1.08 6.36
CA CYS A 361 0.60 1.17 5.25
C CYS A 361 1.90 0.40 5.53
N GLN A 362 2.46 0.51 6.75
CA GLN A 362 3.63 -0.27 7.18
C GLN A 362 3.35 -1.78 7.17
N TYR A 363 2.17 -2.21 7.62
CA TYR A 363 1.75 -3.60 7.53
C TYR A 363 1.73 -4.10 6.09
N PHE A 364 1.13 -3.36 5.15
CA PHE A 364 1.06 -3.78 3.75
C PHE A 364 2.45 -3.92 3.11
N GLY A 365 3.34 -2.98 3.40
CA GLY A 365 4.75 -3.05 2.96
C GLY A 365 5.49 -4.26 3.54
N SER A 366 5.21 -4.63 4.79
CA SER A 366 5.95 -5.66 5.52
C SER A 366 5.44 -7.10 5.30
N VAL A 367 4.12 -7.30 5.17
CA VAL A 367 3.50 -8.65 5.06
C VAL A 367 3.30 -9.07 3.62
N CYS A 368 2.74 -8.18 2.80
CA CYS A 368 2.26 -8.58 1.48
C CYS A 368 3.34 -8.51 0.42
N GLY A 369 4.42 -7.74 0.67
CA GLY A 369 5.36 -7.32 -0.37
C GLY A 369 4.60 -6.84 -1.60
N TYR A 370 3.66 -5.89 -1.41
CA TYR A 370 2.77 -5.32 -2.43
C TYR A 370 2.62 -6.16 -3.70
N LYS A 371 2.06 -7.37 -3.59
CA LYS A 371 1.67 -8.16 -4.76
C LYS A 371 0.52 -7.46 -5.48
N GLU A 372 0.32 -7.80 -6.76
CA GLU A 372 -0.73 -7.21 -7.62
C GLU A 372 -2.12 -7.14 -6.93
N LYS A 373 -2.54 -8.20 -6.25
CA LYS A 373 -3.81 -8.26 -5.51
C LYS A 373 -3.91 -7.28 -4.34
N THR A 374 -2.81 -7.06 -3.61
CA THR A 374 -2.76 -6.12 -2.49
C THR A 374 -2.82 -4.69 -2.99
N PHE A 375 -2.07 -4.38 -4.06
CA PHE A 375 -2.13 -3.08 -4.72
C PHE A 375 -3.57 -2.75 -5.18
N GLU A 376 -4.26 -3.72 -5.80
CA GLU A 376 -5.65 -3.53 -6.26
C GLU A 376 -6.62 -3.24 -5.11
N ARG A 377 -6.47 -3.90 -3.96
CA ARG A 377 -7.33 -3.63 -2.79
C ARG A 377 -7.06 -2.28 -2.15
N VAL A 378 -5.78 -1.91 -1.98
CA VAL A 378 -5.41 -0.58 -1.45
C VAL A 378 -5.92 0.51 -2.39
N TYR A 379 -5.75 0.33 -3.70
CA TYR A 379 -6.25 1.28 -4.69
C TYR A 379 -7.77 1.36 -4.72
N TRP A 380 -8.49 0.25 -4.57
CA TRP A 380 -9.94 0.27 -4.42
C TRP A 380 -10.37 1.12 -3.21
N CYS A 381 -9.60 1.16 -2.12
CA CYS A 381 -9.89 2.05 -1.00
C CYS A 381 -9.69 3.54 -1.36
N ILE A 382 -8.74 3.85 -2.25
CA ILE A 382 -8.50 5.22 -2.76
C ILE A 382 -9.66 5.66 -3.68
N ASP A 383 -10.04 4.84 -4.66
CA ASP A 383 -11.06 5.18 -5.67
C ASP A 383 -12.47 5.45 -5.09
N ASN A 384 -12.81 4.83 -3.96
CA ASN A 384 -14.16 4.89 -3.40
C ASN A 384 -14.37 5.99 -2.35
N ILE A 385 -13.35 6.81 -2.09
CA ILE A 385 -13.42 7.87 -1.08
C ILE A 385 -13.03 9.21 -1.73
N ASN A 386 -13.62 10.31 -1.25
CA ASN A 386 -13.31 11.66 -1.75
C ASN A 386 -11.81 12.00 -1.57
N PHE A 387 -11.30 12.94 -2.36
CA PHE A 387 -9.89 13.37 -2.30
C PHE A 387 -9.47 13.92 -0.92
N GLY A 388 -8.25 13.63 -0.46
CA GLY A 388 -7.74 14.14 0.82
C GLY A 388 -6.30 13.81 1.22
N GLU A 389 -5.86 14.35 2.36
CA GLU A 389 -4.48 14.22 2.88
C GLU A 389 -4.03 12.77 3.11
N TRP A 390 -4.96 11.85 3.41
CA TRP A 390 -4.66 10.42 3.60
C TRP A 390 -4.13 9.75 2.34
N GLU A 391 -4.57 10.17 1.16
CA GLU A 391 -4.12 9.61 -0.12
C GLU A 391 -2.62 9.85 -0.32
N ILE A 392 -2.08 10.96 0.19
CA ILE A 392 -0.66 11.27 0.13
C ILE A 392 0.15 10.27 0.97
N ILE A 393 -0.33 9.91 2.16
CA ILE A 393 0.32 8.92 3.03
C ILE A 393 0.31 7.54 2.36
N ILE A 394 -0.80 7.18 1.71
CA ILE A 394 -0.93 5.91 0.98
C ILE A 394 -0.03 5.90 -0.25
N ILE A 395 -0.02 6.96 -1.06
CA ILE A 395 0.83 7.07 -2.26
C ILE A 395 2.31 7.01 -1.89
N GLU A 396 2.73 7.70 -0.82
CA GLU A 396 4.10 7.62 -0.31
C GLU A 396 4.47 6.19 0.05
N ASN A 397 3.61 5.49 0.78
CA ASN A 397 3.85 4.11 1.15
C ASN A 397 3.90 3.16 -0.07
N LEU A 398 3.04 3.38 -1.07
CA LEU A 398 3.10 2.64 -2.34
C LEU A 398 4.45 2.85 -3.02
N LEU A 399 4.95 4.09 -3.09
CA LEU A 399 6.23 4.40 -3.71
C LEU A 399 7.44 3.86 -2.94
N ASP A 400 7.34 3.67 -1.63
CA ASP A 400 8.40 3.12 -0.78
C ASP A 400 8.48 1.59 -0.82
N ASN A 401 7.34 0.91 -0.93
CA ASN A 401 7.25 -0.51 -0.61
C ASN A 401 6.78 -1.39 -1.78
N VAL A 402 6.26 -0.80 -2.87
CA VAL A 402 5.88 -1.56 -4.07
C VAL A 402 7.10 -1.71 -4.98
N PRO A 403 7.40 -2.92 -5.51
CA PRO A 403 8.46 -3.09 -6.48
C PRO A 403 8.28 -2.17 -7.70
N GLU A 404 9.35 -1.51 -8.13
CA GLU A 404 9.31 -0.50 -9.19
C GLU A 404 8.65 -1.00 -10.49
N ALA A 405 8.92 -2.25 -10.88
CA ALA A 405 8.30 -2.87 -12.06
C ALA A 405 6.76 -2.96 -11.95
N LEU A 406 6.23 -3.24 -10.75
CA LEU A 406 4.80 -3.29 -10.52
C LEU A 406 4.19 -1.88 -10.47
N LEU A 407 4.92 -0.89 -9.94
CA LEU A 407 4.51 0.52 -9.99
C LEU A 407 4.42 1.02 -11.44
N VAL A 408 5.40 0.71 -12.29
CA VAL A 408 5.35 1.07 -13.72
C VAL A 408 4.12 0.46 -14.39
N LYS A 409 3.87 -0.84 -14.19
CA LYS A 409 2.67 -1.51 -14.71
C LYS A 409 1.38 -0.84 -14.23
N LYS A 410 1.21 -0.70 -12.92
CA LYS A 410 -0.07 -0.24 -12.35
C LYS A 410 -0.30 1.26 -12.45
N VAL A 411 0.74 2.08 -12.40
CA VAL A 411 0.61 3.55 -12.42
C VAL A 411 0.68 4.09 -13.85
N ILE A 412 1.60 3.59 -14.67
CA ILE A 412 1.85 4.13 -16.02
C ILE A 412 1.07 3.34 -17.08
N GLU A 413 1.17 2.01 -17.13
CA GLU A 413 0.49 1.22 -18.18
C GLU A 413 -1.03 1.22 -18.02
N GLU A 414 -1.51 1.15 -16.78
CA GLU A 414 -2.94 1.24 -16.46
C GLU A 414 -3.46 2.68 -16.31
N LYS A 415 -2.69 3.70 -16.73
CA LYS A 415 -3.10 5.12 -16.84
C LYS A 415 -3.63 5.75 -15.54
N ARG A 416 -2.95 5.53 -14.43
CA ARG A 416 -3.30 6.07 -13.10
C ARG A 416 -2.42 7.25 -12.68
N LEU A 417 -1.39 7.58 -13.46
CA LEU A 417 -0.46 8.67 -13.17
C LEU A 417 -1.18 10.02 -13.07
N CYS A 418 -2.12 10.28 -13.98
CA CYS A 418 -2.95 11.48 -13.96
C CYS A 418 -3.70 11.66 -12.63
N HIS A 419 -4.27 10.57 -12.14
CA HIS A 419 -5.05 10.59 -10.90
C HIS A 419 -4.14 10.94 -9.71
N PHE A 420 -2.97 10.31 -9.60
CA PHE A 420 -2.01 10.59 -8.53
C PHE A 420 -1.50 12.03 -8.53
N VAL A 421 -1.17 12.58 -9.70
CA VAL A 421 -0.73 13.98 -9.81
C VAL A 421 -1.86 14.95 -9.44
N LYS A 422 -3.10 14.67 -9.85
CA LYS A 422 -4.26 15.50 -9.49
C LYS A 422 -4.54 15.48 -7.98
N ILE A 423 -4.37 14.34 -7.31
CA ILE A 423 -4.44 14.24 -5.85
C ILE A 423 -3.44 15.20 -5.21
N MET A 424 -2.18 15.14 -5.65
CA MET A 424 -1.11 15.99 -5.12
C MET A 424 -1.41 17.48 -5.33
N GLU A 425 -1.84 17.88 -6.53
CA GLU A 425 -2.22 19.27 -6.81
C GLU A 425 -3.42 19.74 -5.99
N PHE A 426 -4.42 18.88 -5.78
CA PHE A 426 -5.57 19.18 -4.94
C PHE A 426 -5.14 19.45 -3.50
N VAL A 427 -4.30 18.59 -2.92
CA VAL A 427 -3.77 18.75 -1.55
C VAL A 427 -2.90 20.00 -1.43
N MET A 428 -2.04 20.29 -2.42
CA MET A 428 -1.26 21.54 -2.46
C MET A 428 -2.16 22.79 -2.45
N ASN A 429 -3.29 22.75 -3.15
CA ASN A 429 -4.24 23.87 -3.25
C ASN A 429 -5.18 24.02 -2.05
N MET A 430 -5.28 23.02 -1.17
CA MET A 430 -6.13 23.08 0.03
C MET A 430 -5.64 24.06 1.11
N GLY A 431 -4.39 24.55 0.99
CA GLY A 431 -3.92 25.77 1.64
C GLY A 431 -3.61 25.67 3.14
N ASN A 432 -2.37 26.06 3.49
CA ASN A 432 -1.86 26.60 4.78
C ASN A 432 -0.61 25.93 5.37
N TRP A 433 -0.09 24.86 4.75
CA TRP A 433 1.05 24.14 5.33
C TRP A 433 2.12 23.92 4.26
N THR A 434 3.20 24.70 4.33
CA THR A 434 4.40 24.55 3.47
C THR A 434 4.93 23.13 3.46
N GLU A 435 4.81 22.42 4.59
CA GLU A 435 5.17 21.00 4.74
C GLU A 435 4.45 20.07 3.76
N TRP A 436 3.14 20.24 3.57
CA TRP A 436 2.36 19.40 2.65
C TRP A 436 2.70 19.69 1.19
N TYR A 437 3.01 20.95 0.86
CA TYR A 437 3.50 21.30 -0.47
C TYR A 437 4.83 20.61 -0.77
N ASP A 438 5.79 20.69 0.16
CA ASP A 438 7.10 20.03 0.00
C ASP A 438 6.97 18.51 -0.10
N ARG A 439 6.11 17.89 0.71
CA ARG A 439 5.84 16.46 0.67
C ARG A 439 5.21 16.04 -0.66
N CYS A 440 4.19 16.74 -1.14
CA CYS A 440 3.58 16.45 -2.44
C CYS A 440 4.57 16.65 -3.59
N SER A 441 5.37 17.72 -3.57
CA SER A 441 6.41 17.98 -4.58
C SER A 441 7.50 16.89 -4.61
N LEU A 442 7.87 16.35 -3.45
CA LEU A 442 8.78 15.20 -3.37
C LEU A 442 8.16 13.95 -4.03
N LEU A 443 6.90 13.66 -3.74
CA LEU A 443 6.21 12.50 -4.31
C LEU A 443 6.01 12.63 -5.82
N GLU A 444 5.68 13.82 -6.33
CA GLU A 444 5.64 14.09 -7.77
C GLU A 444 6.98 13.75 -8.44
N ARG A 445 8.10 14.17 -7.84
CA ARG A 445 9.45 13.87 -8.36
C ARG A 445 9.75 12.37 -8.36
N ARG A 446 9.31 11.64 -7.34
CA ARG A 446 9.42 10.18 -7.28
C ARG A 446 8.56 9.49 -8.35
N LEU A 447 7.32 9.94 -8.56
CA LEU A 447 6.48 9.46 -9.65
C LEU A 447 7.10 9.72 -11.02
N ILE A 448 7.65 10.91 -11.24
CA ILE A 448 8.36 11.26 -12.48
C ILE A 448 9.53 10.30 -12.71
N SER A 449 10.26 9.94 -11.65
CA SER A 449 11.41 9.04 -11.78
C SER A 449 11.05 7.63 -12.27
N LEU A 450 9.82 7.15 -12.04
CA LEU A 450 9.35 5.86 -12.57
C LEU A 450 9.35 5.84 -14.12
N ALA A 451 9.18 7.01 -14.75
CA ALA A 451 9.25 7.14 -16.21
C ALA A 451 10.66 6.88 -16.78
N LYS A 452 11.70 6.71 -15.94
CA LYS A 452 13.05 6.33 -16.39
C LYS A 452 13.11 4.89 -16.88
N ASN A 453 12.28 4.00 -16.33
CA ASN A 453 12.42 2.55 -16.50
C ASN A 453 11.29 1.93 -17.34
N ILE A 454 10.68 2.72 -18.23
CA ILE A 454 9.56 2.30 -19.07
C ILE A 454 10.02 1.73 -20.44
N THR A 455 9.33 0.70 -20.92
CA THR A 455 9.60 0.10 -22.24
C THR A 455 9.13 1.00 -23.39
N THR A 456 9.58 0.73 -24.61
CA THR A 456 9.16 1.48 -25.82
C THR A 456 7.63 1.42 -26.05
N GLU A 457 6.99 0.30 -25.72
CA GLU A 457 5.53 0.14 -25.84
C GLU A 457 4.79 0.98 -24.78
N THR A 458 5.25 0.92 -23.52
CA THR A 458 4.72 1.69 -22.38
C THR A 458 4.85 3.22 -22.58
N LYS A 459 5.87 3.68 -23.31
CA LYS A 459 6.07 5.11 -23.64
C LYS A 459 4.92 5.72 -24.43
N SER A 460 4.34 4.97 -25.36
CA SER A 460 3.24 5.45 -26.19
C SER A 460 1.99 5.74 -25.35
N ALA A 461 1.71 4.87 -24.37
CA ALA A 461 0.62 5.04 -23.41
C ALA A 461 0.85 6.26 -22.50
N LEU A 462 2.06 6.44 -21.97
CA LEU A 462 2.43 7.61 -21.17
C LEU A 462 2.29 8.92 -21.97
N ILE A 463 2.80 8.97 -23.21
CA ILE A 463 2.70 10.17 -24.06
C ILE A 463 1.23 10.49 -24.37
N GLN A 464 0.40 9.46 -24.61
CA GLN A 464 -1.03 9.65 -24.84
C GLN A 464 -1.73 10.20 -23.60
N GLU A 465 -1.49 9.59 -22.43
CA GLU A 465 -2.03 10.06 -21.16
C GLU A 465 -1.59 11.50 -20.88
N VAL A 466 -0.31 11.83 -21.09
CA VAL A 466 0.21 13.19 -20.88
C VAL A 466 -0.41 14.22 -21.83
N LYS A 467 -0.67 13.85 -23.10
CA LYS A 467 -1.39 14.72 -24.04
C LYS A 467 -2.82 15.02 -23.58
N GLU A 468 -3.51 14.03 -23.02
CA GLU A 468 -4.83 14.18 -22.44
C GLU A 468 -4.77 15.02 -21.14
N MET A 469 -3.69 14.89 -20.35
CA MET A 469 -3.44 15.61 -19.10
C MET A 469 -3.05 17.08 -19.26
N GLY A 470 -2.38 17.46 -20.35
CA GLY A 470 -1.71 18.77 -20.52
C GLY A 470 -2.61 20.01 -20.40
N LYS A 471 -3.93 19.85 -20.30
CA LYS A 471 -4.90 20.92 -20.04
C LYS A 471 -5.25 21.12 -18.57
N SER A 472 -5.06 20.11 -17.71
CA SER A 472 -5.58 20.09 -16.32
C SER A 472 -4.51 19.97 -15.24
N ILE A 473 -3.24 19.84 -15.60
CA ILE A 473 -2.11 19.65 -14.67
C ILE A 473 -1.08 20.76 -14.90
N ARG A 474 -0.31 21.12 -13.86
CA ARG A 474 0.84 22.03 -13.93
C ARG A 474 1.81 21.60 -15.03
N LYS A 475 2.14 22.55 -15.89
CA LYS A 475 2.96 22.33 -17.09
C LYS A 475 4.35 21.83 -16.73
N GLU A 476 4.85 22.27 -15.59
CA GLU A 476 6.14 21.92 -15.01
C GLU A 476 6.25 20.40 -14.76
N VAL A 477 5.20 19.77 -14.25
CA VAL A 477 5.13 18.32 -13.99
C VAL A 477 5.03 17.54 -15.31
N VAL A 478 4.15 18.00 -16.21
CA VAL A 478 3.97 17.44 -17.55
C VAL A 478 5.29 17.41 -18.32
N TRP A 479 6.05 18.50 -18.29
CA TRP A 479 7.35 18.59 -18.95
C TRP A 479 8.40 17.67 -18.33
N SER A 480 8.47 17.60 -16.99
CA SER A 480 9.41 16.70 -16.34
C SER A 480 9.12 15.23 -16.64
N LEU A 481 7.84 14.84 -16.70
CA LEU A 481 7.42 13.51 -17.16
C LEU A 481 7.85 13.21 -18.59
N LEU A 482 7.55 14.12 -19.53
CA LEU A 482 7.89 13.92 -20.94
C LEU A 482 9.40 13.91 -21.16
N ARG A 483 10.14 14.80 -20.49
CA ARG A 483 11.60 14.84 -20.54
C ARG A 483 12.18 13.50 -20.09
N THR A 484 11.76 13.00 -18.94
CA THR A 484 12.24 11.72 -18.41
C THR A 484 11.88 10.53 -19.32
N ALA A 485 10.71 10.56 -19.94
CA ALA A 485 10.29 9.52 -20.90
C ALA A 485 11.06 9.55 -22.23
N VAL A 486 11.36 10.75 -22.76
CA VAL A 486 12.10 10.94 -24.02
C VAL A 486 13.58 10.60 -23.84
N GLN A 487 14.16 10.91 -22.68
CA GLN A 487 15.57 10.68 -22.32
C GLN A 487 16.04 9.22 -22.46
N THR A 488 15.15 8.25 -22.24
CA THR A 488 15.47 6.82 -22.23
C THR A 488 15.30 6.17 -23.61
N SER A 489 15.06 6.95 -24.66
CA SER A 489 14.94 6.45 -26.04
C SER A 489 15.71 7.32 -27.00
N MET A 490 16.41 6.70 -27.95
CA MET A 490 17.01 7.36 -29.12
C MET A 490 15.95 7.87 -30.12
N ILE A 491 14.81 8.41 -29.66
CA ILE A 491 13.78 8.96 -30.55
C ILE A 491 14.11 10.43 -30.79
N THR A 492 14.66 10.71 -31.97
CA THR A 492 15.03 12.03 -32.46
C THR A 492 13.86 12.83 -33.06
N SER A 493 12.63 12.30 -33.02
CA SER A 493 11.48 12.81 -33.81
C SER A 493 10.19 13.09 -33.03
N PHE A 494 10.26 13.40 -31.72
CA PHE A 494 9.09 13.90 -31.01
C PHE A 494 8.93 15.42 -31.26
N SER A 495 7.80 15.84 -31.85
CA SER A 495 7.51 17.26 -32.05
C SER A 495 6.66 17.81 -30.90
N TRP A 496 7.24 18.73 -30.13
CA TRP A 496 6.63 19.35 -28.95
C TRP A 496 5.57 20.43 -29.28
N LYS A 497 5.39 20.76 -30.57
CA LYS A 497 4.46 21.79 -31.07
C LYS A 497 3.01 21.70 -30.55
N PRO A 498 2.39 20.52 -30.37
CA PRO A 498 0.97 20.44 -29.95
C PRO A 498 0.67 20.91 -28.52
N LEU A 499 1.66 20.92 -27.61
CA LEU A 499 1.46 21.28 -26.19
C LEU A 499 1.53 22.81 -25.94
N MET A 500 2.23 23.56 -26.79
CA MET A 500 2.43 25.00 -26.61
C MET A 500 1.28 25.88 -27.14
N GLY A 501 0.47 25.34 -28.06
CA GLY A 501 -0.66 26.06 -28.67
C GLY A 501 -1.78 26.45 -27.70
N VAL A 502 -1.75 25.95 -26.46
CA VAL A 502 -2.76 26.24 -25.42
C VAL A 502 -2.38 27.45 -24.55
N ILE A 503 -1.16 28.00 -24.67
CA ILE A 503 -0.60 28.93 -23.67
C ILE A 503 -0.59 30.40 -24.11
N GLN A 504 -0.64 30.73 -25.40
CA GLN A 504 -0.26 32.08 -25.84
C GLN A 504 -1.22 32.65 -26.91
N ASN A 505 -2.00 33.66 -26.50
CA ASN A 505 -2.70 34.61 -27.38
C ASN A 505 -1.75 35.79 -27.69
N GLU A 506 -0.64 35.57 -28.39
CA GLU A 506 0.29 36.62 -28.84
C GLU A 506 0.79 36.35 -30.27
N ASP A 507 1.38 37.38 -30.89
CA ASP A 507 1.88 37.45 -32.28
C ASP A 507 2.60 36.16 -32.74
N GLU A 508 2.13 35.57 -33.86
CA GLU A 508 2.45 34.20 -34.29
C GLU A 508 3.95 33.93 -34.45
N ASN A 509 4.72 34.92 -34.94
CA ASN A 509 6.16 34.75 -35.19
C ASN A 509 7.01 34.80 -33.90
N GLU A 510 6.70 35.70 -32.96
CA GLU A 510 7.42 35.77 -31.68
C GLU A 510 7.06 34.59 -30.78
N CYS A 511 5.81 34.11 -30.87
CA CYS A 511 5.33 32.90 -30.21
C CYS A 511 6.10 31.64 -30.69
N ILE A 512 6.38 31.51 -31.99
CA ILE A 512 7.15 30.37 -32.55
C ILE A 512 8.58 30.36 -32.00
N VAL A 513 9.25 31.51 -31.94
CA VAL A 513 10.64 31.61 -31.46
C VAL A 513 10.72 31.34 -29.96
N ARG A 514 9.82 31.91 -29.15
CA ARG A 514 9.73 31.63 -27.71
C ARG A 514 9.44 30.16 -27.43
N ALA A 515 8.52 29.55 -28.18
CA ALA A 515 8.22 28.12 -28.05
C ALA A 515 9.43 27.25 -28.39
N LYS A 516 10.21 27.61 -29.42
CA LYS A 516 11.41 26.86 -29.78
C LYS A 516 12.53 27.01 -28.74
N ILE A 517 12.73 28.21 -28.19
CA ILE A 517 13.71 28.43 -27.10
C ILE A 517 13.29 27.69 -25.83
N TRP A 518 12.00 27.70 -25.52
CA TRP A 518 11.44 26.93 -24.41
C TRP A 518 11.72 25.43 -24.58
N GLU A 519 11.31 24.87 -25.71
CA GLU A 519 11.51 23.47 -26.09
C GLU A 519 12.99 23.07 -25.94
N LEU A 520 13.86 23.80 -26.62
CA LEU A 520 15.30 23.54 -26.63
C LEU A 520 15.93 23.71 -25.25
N PHE A 521 15.51 24.69 -24.45
CA PHE A 521 16.03 24.89 -23.10
C PHE A 521 15.64 23.73 -22.17
N TRP A 522 14.38 23.30 -22.20
CA TRP A 522 13.89 22.22 -21.34
C TRP A 522 14.39 20.83 -21.76
N GLU A 523 14.88 20.66 -22.99
CA GLU A 523 15.59 19.45 -23.45
C GLU A 523 16.99 19.27 -22.82
N LEU A 524 17.65 20.36 -22.42
CA LEU A 524 19.01 20.36 -21.88
C LEU A 524 19.11 19.59 -20.55
N GLN A 525 20.28 19.04 -20.25
CA GLN A 525 20.58 18.22 -19.07
C GLN A 525 21.92 18.61 -18.47
N SER A 526 22.13 18.27 -17.19
CA SER A 526 23.34 18.63 -16.44
C SER A 526 24.60 18.06 -17.10
N GLN A 527 24.47 16.84 -17.63
CA GLN A 527 25.48 16.11 -18.40
C GLN A 527 25.88 16.84 -19.68
N ASP A 528 25.01 17.72 -20.21
CA ASP A 528 25.29 18.48 -21.42
C ASP A 528 26.27 19.63 -21.17
N PHE A 529 26.51 20.00 -19.90
CA PHE A 529 27.33 21.16 -19.52
C PHE A 529 28.65 20.82 -18.82
N GLY A 530 29.02 19.54 -18.73
CA GLY A 530 30.20 19.18 -17.92
C GLY A 530 30.87 17.87 -18.30
N MET A 531 32.02 17.99 -18.96
CA MET A 531 33.21 17.21 -18.61
C MET A 531 34.37 18.20 -18.46
N SER A 532 35.16 18.07 -17.39
CA SER A 532 36.38 18.83 -17.18
C SER A 532 37.43 18.51 -18.25
N GLU A 533 38.38 19.43 -18.46
CA GLU A 533 39.48 19.23 -19.42
C GLU A 533 40.34 17.98 -19.09
N THR A 534 40.39 17.60 -17.81
CA THR A 534 40.96 16.37 -17.28
C THR A 534 40.14 15.13 -17.64
N GLU A 535 38.82 15.14 -17.43
CA GLU A 535 37.94 14.03 -17.83
C GLU A 535 37.93 13.83 -19.35
N ILE A 536 38.04 14.92 -20.13
CA ILE A 536 38.19 14.86 -21.60
C ILE A 536 39.49 14.14 -22.00
N LYS A 537 40.60 14.41 -21.32
CA LYS A 537 41.89 13.76 -21.59
C LYS A 537 41.88 12.29 -21.17
N GLU A 538 41.32 11.98 -20.00
CA GLU A 538 41.18 10.60 -19.50
C GLU A 538 40.26 9.76 -20.41
N LEU A 539 39.17 10.34 -20.90
CA LEU A 539 38.27 9.69 -21.86
C LEU A 539 38.91 9.49 -23.23
N ALA A 540 39.69 10.46 -23.73
CA ALA A 540 40.43 10.30 -24.99
C ALA A 540 41.51 9.21 -24.90
N GLU A 541 42.16 9.06 -23.74
CA GLU A 541 43.08 7.95 -23.48
C GLU A 541 42.36 6.61 -23.36
N LEU A 542 41.19 6.56 -22.72
CA LEU A 542 40.37 5.35 -22.64
C LEU A 542 39.80 4.95 -24.01
N GLN A 543 39.40 5.90 -24.84
CA GLN A 543 38.95 5.68 -26.22
C GLN A 543 40.08 5.09 -27.07
N ARG A 544 41.29 5.64 -26.99
CA ARG A 544 42.48 5.05 -27.66
C ARG A 544 42.76 3.63 -27.19
N LYS A 545 42.70 3.38 -25.88
CA LYS A 545 42.86 2.02 -25.34
C LYS A 545 41.79 1.06 -25.86
N CYS A 546 40.55 1.55 -26.02
CA CYS A 546 39.45 0.78 -26.61
C CYS A 546 39.68 0.45 -28.08
N ASP A 547 40.07 1.46 -28.87
CA ASP A 547 40.33 1.29 -30.29
C ASP A 547 41.49 0.30 -30.48
N ASP A 548 42.55 0.42 -29.67
CA ASP A 548 43.68 -0.50 -29.63
C ASP A 548 43.28 -1.93 -29.19
N GLU A 549 42.31 -2.10 -28.28
CA GLU A 549 41.81 -3.40 -27.82
C GLU A 549 40.84 -4.05 -28.81
N ILE A 550 39.97 -3.27 -29.46
CA ILE A 550 39.09 -3.71 -30.54
C ILE A 550 39.94 -4.19 -31.73
N GLU A 551 41.02 -3.48 -32.05
CA GLU A 551 41.94 -3.84 -33.14
C GLU A 551 42.72 -5.13 -32.83
N LYS A 552 42.95 -5.46 -31.55
CA LYS A 552 43.70 -6.65 -31.11
C LYS A 552 42.84 -7.89 -30.84
N SER A 553 41.63 -7.71 -30.32
CA SER A 553 40.84 -8.80 -29.69
C SER A 553 39.48 -9.04 -30.35
N GLY A 554 39.04 -8.16 -31.26
CA GLY A 554 37.67 -8.19 -31.80
C GLY A 554 36.62 -7.65 -30.83
N MET A 555 35.46 -7.26 -31.37
CA MET A 555 34.46 -6.43 -30.70
C MET A 555 33.72 -7.12 -29.52
N ASP A 556 33.84 -8.45 -29.40
CA ASP A 556 33.05 -9.27 -28.46
C ASP A 556 33.61 -9.32 -27.02
N VAL A 557 34.78 -8.70 -26.75
CA VAL A 557 35.44 -8.68 -25.42
C VAL A 557 35.47 -7.27 -24.79
N VAL A 558 34.76 -6.30 -25.38
CA VAL A 558 34.77 -4.92 -24.87
C VAL A 558 33.87 -4.82 -23.63
N ASN A 559 34.50 -4.50 -22.50
CA ASN A 559 33.92 -4.33 -21.16
C ASN A 559 32.69 -3.38 -21.18
N ASP A 560 31.58 -3.73 -20.52
CA ASP A 560 30.33 -2.95 -20.51
C ASP A 560 30.52 -1.49 -20.05
N GLU A 561 31.50 -1.23 -19.18
CA GLU A 561 31.90 0.13 -18.77
C GLU A 561 32.43 0.99 -19.92
N LEU A 562 33.10 0.39 -20.91
CA LEU A 562 33.65 1.10 -22.07
C LEU A 562 32.57 1.45 -23.08
N VAL A 563 31.59 0.57 -23.29
CA VAL A 563 30.42 0.84 -24.15
C VAL A 563 29.62 2.01 -23.58
N GLN A 564 29.37 2.03 -22.27
CA GLN A 564 28.69 3.15 -21.60
C GLN A 564 29.45 4.48 -21.76
N LYS A 565 30.79 4.47 -21.71
CA LYS A 565 31.61 5.67 -21.91
C LYS A 565 31.61 6.16 -23.37
N ILE A 566 31.56 5.26 -24.35
CA ILE A 566 31.43 5.61 -25.78
C ILE A 566 30.04 6.19 -26.08
N GLU A 567 28.99 5.70 -25.42
CA GLU A 567 27.65 6.30 -25.52
C GLU A 567 27.61 7.73 -24.98
N LEU A 568 28.31 8.02 -23.87
CA LEU A 568 28.48 9.39 -23.36
C LEU A 568 29.14 10.31 -24.39
N TYR A 569 30.11 9.82 -25.18
CA TYR A 569 30.77 10.58 -26.25
C TYR A 569 29.82 10.88 -27.43
N LYS A 570 29.05 9.90 -27.90
CA LYS A 570 28.02 10.12 -28.95
C LYS A 570 26.93 11.09 -28.49
N ARG A 571 26.64 11.11 -27.19
CA ARG A 571 25.74 12.09 -26.58
C ARG A 571 26.32 13.50 -26.66
N ARG A 572 27.61 13.68 -26.38
CA ARG A 572 28.32 14.97 -26.50
C ARG A 572 28.21 15.59 -27.89
N GLU A 573 28.43 14.82 -28.95
CA GLU A 573 28.38 15.35 -30.33
C GLU A 573 26.97 15.85 -30.71
N ARG A 574 25.93 15.13 -30.25
CA ARG A 574 24.53 15.62 -30.36
C ARG A 574 24.28 16.84 -29.47
N ASN A 575 24.86 16.88 -28.28
CA ASN A 575 24.67 17.96 -27.31
C ASN A 575 25.31 19.27 -27.77
N GLU A 576 26.50 19.23 -28.38
CA GLU A 576 27.13 20.41 -29.00
C GLU A 576 26.25 20.98 -30.12
N ILE A 577 25.61 20.12 -30.94
CA ILE A 577 24.66 20.54 -31.98
C ILE A 577 23.38 21.14 -31.37
N ILE A 578 22.81 20.51 -30.33
CA ILE A 578 21.62 21.03 -29.64
C ILE A 578 21.93 22.39 -29.02
N LEU A 579 23.03 22.50 -28.28
CA LEU A 579 23.52 23.74 -27.67
C LEU A 579 23.72 24.83 -28.72
N GLN A 580 24.42 24.55 -29.81
CA GLN A 580 24.61 25.49 -30.92
C GLN A 580 23.26 25.94 -31.53
N ASN A 581 22.30 25.03 -31.71
CA ASN A 581 20.96 25.36 -32.18
C ASN A 581 20.18 26.23 -31.18
N VAL A 582 20.28 25.96 -29.87
CA VAL A 582 19.68 26.80 -28.82
C VAL A 582 20.29 28.19 -28.86
N PHE A 583 21.62 28.29 -28.96
CA PHE A 583 22.33 29.56 -29.00
C PHE A 583 22.02 30.38 -30.25
N GLU A 584 21.99 29.78 -31.43
CA GLU A 584 21.59 30.49 -32.66
C GLU A 584 20.15 31.00 -32.57
N LYS A 585 19.21 30.22 -32.00
CA LYS A 585 17.83 30.68 -31.81
C LYS A 585 17.68 31.76 -30.74
N LEU A 586 18.45 31.68 -29.66
CA LEU A 586 18.56 32.77 -28.70
C LEU A 586 19.16 34.02 -29.34
N LYS A 587 20.22 33.88 -30.14
CA LYS A 587 20.85 34.96 -30.88
C LYS A 587 19.83 35.63 -31.81
N ASP A 588 19.02 34.85 -32.52
CA ASP A 588 17.92 35.33 -33.37
C ASP A 588 16.85 36.10 -32.56
N MET A 589 16.41 35.57 -31.40
CA MET A 589 15.47 36.27 -30.50
C MET A 589 16.05 37.59 -29.95
N MET A 590 17.36 37.62 -29.74
CA MET A 590 18.09 38.72 -29.11
C MET A 590 18.63 39.76 -30.10
N ARG A 591 18.61 39.48 -31.41
CA ARG A 591 19.10 40.35 -32.51
C ARG A 591 18.10 41.42 -32.98
N GLY A 592 16.92 41.54 -32.37
CA GLY A 592 15.91 42.52 -32.77
C GLY A 592 16.35 43.97 -32.54
N ASN A 593 16.57 44.73 -33.62
CA ASN A 593 17.02 46.14 -33.65
C ASN A 593 15.99 47.19 -33.19
N SER A 594 15.13 46.92 -32.21
CA SER A 594 14.13 47.91 -31.79
C SER A 594 13.82 47.88 -30.29
N GLU A 595 14.19 48.98 -29.63
CA GLU A 595 13.75 49.45 -28.30
C GLU A 595 14.19 48.59 -27.11
N GLY A 596 15.02 49.17 -26.22
CA GLY A 596 15.54 48.50 -25.02
C GLY A 596 14.45 47.90 -24.10
N GLN A 597 13.21 48.38 -24.18
CA GLN A 597 12.08 47.84 -23.44
C GLN A 597 11.67 46.44 -23.92
N LYS A 598 11.59 46.20 -25.24
CA LYS A 598 11.23 44.87 -25.79
C LYS A 598 12.28 43.81 -25.48
N MET A 599 13.56 44.23 -25.43
CA MET A 599 14.66 43.37 -25.00
C MET A 599 14.52 42.99 -23.51
N LEU A 600 14.21 43.95 -22.64
CA LEU A 600 13.99 43.72 -21.22
C LEU A 600 12.81 42.75 -20.98
N ASP A 601 11.69 42.95 -21.69
CA ASP A 601 10.50 42.10 -21.58
C ASP A 601 10.78 40.64 -21.96
N ARG A 602 11.64 40.41 -22.96
CA ARG A 602 12.09 39.07 -23.38
C ARG A 602 12.99 38.39 -22.35
N VAL A 603 13.92 39.14 -21.74
CA VAL A 603 14.77 38.62 -20.65
C VAL A 603 13.93 38.30 -19.42
N LEU A 604 12.97 39.15 -19.08
CA LEU A 604 12.02 38.91 -17.99
C LEU A 604 11.14 37.69 -18.24
N TRP A 605 10.66 37.50 -19.47
CA TRP A 605 9.93 36.29 -19.84
C TRP A 605 10.80 35.04 -19.68
N PHE A 606 12.02 35.05 -20.20
CA PHE A 606 12.94 33.92 -20.09
C PHE A 606 13.31 33.61 -18.63
N TYR A 607 13.53 34.65 -17.82
CA TYR A 607 13.79 34.51 -16.39
C TYR A 607 12.60 33.87 -15.64
N ASN A 608 11.40 34.48 -15.76
CA ASN A 608 10.21 34.06 -15.02
C ASN A 608 9.69 32.69 -15.48
N THR A 609 9.77 32.44 -16.77
CA THR A 609 9.09 31.32 -17.39
C THR A 609 10.10 30.15 -17.48
N CYS A 610 11.34 30.35 -17.95
CA CYS A 610 12.31 29.25 -18.08
C CYS A 610 13.18 29.04 -16.83
N VAL A 611 13.92 30.07 -16.42
CA VAL A 611 15.01 29.96 -15.42
C VAL A 611 14.45 29.61 -14.05
N ILE A 612 13.54 30.44 -13.51
CA ILE A 612 13.03 30.27 -12.15
C ILE A 612 12.27 28.97 -11.99
N LYS A 613 11.36 28.65 -12.92
CA LYS A 613 10.58 27.40 -12.86
C LYS A 613 11.47 26.16 -12.79
N ARG A 614 12.58 26.18 -13.52
CA ARG A 614 13.53 25.07 -13.55
C ARG A 614 14.37 25.00 -12.29
N VAL A 615 14.83 26.15 -11.77
CA VAL A 615 15.59 26.24 -10.51
C VAL A 615 14.78 25.69 -9.32
N LEU A 616 13.48 25.97 -9.26
CA LEU A 616 12.62 25.53 -8.16
C LEU A 616 12.42 24.00 -8.14
N GLN A 617 12.56 23.31 -9.27
CA GLN A 617 12.27 21.87 -9.37
C GLN A 617 13.28 20.95 -8.68
N SER A 618 14.58 21.10 -8.96
CA SER A 618 15.59 20.14 -8.47
C SER A 618 17.01 20.69 -8.48
N ALA A 619 17.87 20.11 -7.63
CA ALA A 619 19.30 20.41 -7.60
C ALA A 619 20.01 20.10 -8.94
N GLU A 620 19.53 19.10 -9.69
CA GLU A 620 20.10 18.75 -10.99
C GLU A 620 19.73 19.80 -12.05
N ASP A 621 18.51 20.31 -11.99
CA ASP A 621 18.04 21.39 -12.84
C ASP A 621 18.78 22.70 -12.56
N ILE A 622 19.17 22.97 -11.32
CA ILE A 622 20.05 24.10 -10.98
C ILE A 622 21.37 24.02 -11.74
N LYS A 623 22.00 22.83 -11.83
CA LYS A 623 23.25 22.66 -12.60
C LYS A 623 23.06 22.94 -14.08
N VAL A 624 21.91 22.56 -14.65
CA VAL A 624 21.58 22.89 -16.05
C VAL A 624 21.47 24.39 -16.25
N VAL A 625 20.70 25.07 -15.39
CA VAL A 625 20.50 26.50 -15.52
C VAL A 625 21.83 27.24 -15.35
N CYS A 626 22.63 26.87 -14.35
CA CYS A 626 23.97 27.44 -14.14
C CYS A 626 24.89 27.16 -15.33
N GLY A 627 24.98 25.90 -15.79
CA GLY A 627 25.78 25.51 -16.96
C GLY A 627 25.37 26.28 -18.21
N PHE A 628 24.07 26.41 -18.46
CA PHE A 628 23.54 27.19 -19.57
C PHE A 628 23.95 28.65 -19.50
N ILE A 629 23.77 29.30 -18.34
CA ILE A 629 24.19 30.70 -18.13
C ILE A 629 25.70 30.83 -18.32
N ARG A 630 26.52 29.89 -17.83
CA ARG A 630 27.98 29.87 -18.03
C ARG A 630 28.33 29.81 -19.51
N VAL A 631 27.65 28.98 -20.29
CA VAL A 631 27.89 28.85 -21.73
C VAL A 631 27.39 30.10 -22.50
N LEU A 632 26.32 30.76 -22.06
CA LEU A 632 25.89 32.08 -22.62
C LEU A 632 27.01 33.14 -22.53
N PHE A 633 27.89 33.06 -21.52
CA PHE A 633 29.07 33.92 -21.40
C PHE A 633 30.23 33.54 -22.32
N MET A 634 30.27 32.31 -22.82
CA MET A 634 31.34 31.80 -23.68
C MET A 634 31.10 32.02 -25.18
N PHE A 635 29.83 32.08 -25.60
CA PHE A 635 29.43 32.32 -26.99
C PHE A 635 29.02 33.79 -27.23
N GLU A 636 29.18 34.30 -28.46
CA GLU A 636 28.97 35.69 -28.91
C GLU A 636 27.52 36.24 -28.80
N ILE A 637 26.81 36.00 -27.71
CA ILE A 637 25.60 36.73 -27.36
C ILE A 637 26.04 38.09 -26.80
N PRO A 638 25.31 39.19 -27.10
CA PRO A 638 25.65 40.50 -26.53
C PRO A 638 25.77 40.38 -25.01
N PHE A 639 26.98 40.58 -24.50
CA PHE A 639 27.39 40.41 -23.10
C PHE A 639 26.40 41.09 -22.12
N VAL A 640 25.77 42.18 -22.55
CA VAL A 640 24.84 42.93 -21.73
C VAL A 640 23.49 42.25 -21.53
N ASN A 641 23.04 41.40 -22.44
CA ASN A 641 21.78 40.69 -22.24
C ASN A 641 21.91 39.65 -21.12
N VAL A 642 23.08 39.02 -21.03
CA VAL A 642 23.42 38.09 -19.96
C VAL A 642 23.63 38.83 -18.63
N LEU A 643 24.24 40.03 -18.67
CA LEU A 643 24.33 40.91 -17.50
C LEU A 643 22.96 41.38 -17.00
N VAL A 644 22.01 41.71 -17.89
CA VAL A 644 20.63 42.06 -17.51
C VAL A 644 19.91 40.87 -16.88
N LEU A 645 20.14 39.66 -17.39
CA LEU A 645 19.62 38.44 -16.77
C LEU A 645 20.21 38.22 -15.37
N LEU A 646 21.53 38.38 -15.19
CA LEU A 646 22.17 38.32 -13.88
C LEU A 646 21.67 39.41 -12.94
N ASP A 647 21.52 40.64 -13.42
CA ASP A 647 20.99 41.76 -12.64
C ASP A 647 19.59 41.43 -12.11
N LYS A 648 18.73 40.82 -12.94
CA LYS A 648 17.41 40.35 -12.49
C LYS A 648 17.48 39.16 -11.54
N ILE A 649 18.40 38.22 -11.73
CA ILE A 649 18.61 37.12 -10.79
C ILE A 649 19.02 37.65 -9.40
N PHE A 650 19.96 38.59 -9.32
CA PHE A 650 20.43 39.15 -8.06
C PHE A 650 19.46 40.18 -7.44
N GLU A 651 18.69 40.90 -8.26
CA GLU A 651 17.66 41.83 -7.80
C GLU A 651 16.41 41.07 -7.30
N CYS A 652 15.93 40.06 -8.01
CA CYS A 652 14.65 39.40 -7.71
C CYS A 652 14.78 38.04 -7.02
N GLY A 653 15.92 37.34 -7.16
CA GLY A 653 16.07 35.93 -6.74
C GLY A 653 15.82 35.70 -5.26
N PHE A 654 16.31 36.59 -4.39
CA PHE A 654 16.03 36.49 -2.95
C PHE A 654 14.58 36.88 -2.61
N SER A 655 13.99 37.86 -3.29
CA SER A 655 12.61 38.26 -3.02
C SER A 655 11.60 37.13 -3.28
N LEU A 656 11.93 36.19 -4.17
CA LEU A 656 11.12 35.00 -4.44
C LEU A 656 11.09 34.01 -3.27
N VAL A 657 12.11 34.01 -2.41
CA VAL A 657 12.23 33.11 -1.23
C VAL A 657 10.98 33.16 -0.35
N PHE A 658 10.32 34.31 -0.26
CA PHE A 658 9.14 34.46 0.60
C PHE A 658 7.88 33.79 0.06
N PHE A 659 7.81 33.53 -1.24
CA PHE A 659 6.64 33.00 -1.94
C PHE A 659 6.74 31.50 -2.25
N VAL A 660 7.87 30.89 -1.95
CA VAL A 660 8.17 29.48 -2.26
C VAL A 660 8.20 28.62 -1.00
N SER A 661 8.27 27.30 -1.17
CA SER A 661 8.42 26.34 -0.06
C SER A 661 9.83 26.37 0.56
N ASP A 662 10.05 25.59 1.63
CA ASP A 662 11.32 25.57 2.34
C ASP A 662 12.43 24.94 1.48
N GLU A 663 12.12 23.85 0.77
CA GLU A 663 13.06 23.20 -0.16
C GLU A 663 13.29 24.04 -1.43
N GLU A 664 12.27 24.71 -1.94
CA GLU A 664 12.39 25.64 -3.05
C GLU A 664 13.26 26.87 -2.70
N ALA A 665 13.15 27.40 -1.47
CA ALA A 665 14.01 28.45 -0.94
C ALA A 665 15.48 28.01 -0.89
N LYS A 666 15.73 26.76 -0.48
CA LYS A 666 17.06 26.16 -0.50
C LYS A 666 17.59 25.98 -1.92
N ASN A 667 16.75 25.59 -2.89
CA ASN A 667 17.13 25.51 -4.30
C ASN A 667 17.48 26.88 -4.89
N LEU A 668 16.71 27.93 -4.58
CA LEU A 668 17.08 29.30 -4.94
C LEU A 668 18.45 29.67 -4.34
N GLY A 669 18.70 29.29 -3.09
CA GLY A 669 20.01 29.44 -2.43
C GLY A 669 21.14 28.77 -3.21
N ASN A 670 20.99 27.49 -3.53
CA ASN A 670 21.96 26.72 -4.32
C ASN A 670 22.25 27.40 -5.68
N PHE A 671 21.20 27.83 -6.38
CA PHE A 671 21.31 28.47 -7.68
C PHE A 671 22.06 29.81 -7.62
N VAL A 672 21.66 30.68 -6.69
CA VAL A 672 22.31 31.97 -6.53
C VAL A 672 23.76 31.77 -6.07
N GLY A 673 24.02 30.85 -5.13
CA GLY A 673 25.37 30.46 -4.69
C GLY A 673 26.29 30.09 -5.87
N GLU A 674 25.90 29.09 -6.65
CA GLU A 674 26.65 28.61 -7.83
C GLU A 674 26.92 29.69 -8.89
N LEU A 675 25.97 30.60 -9.10
CA LEU A 675 26.15 31.72 -10.01
C LEU A 675 27.14 32.73 -9.48
N VAL A 676 27.17 32.93 -8.17
CA VAL A 676 27.98 33.97 -7.56
C VAL A 676 29.45 33.55 -7.53
N GLY A 677 29.73 32.29 -7.19
CA GLY A 677 31.06 31.69 -7.37
C GLY A 677 31.57 31.81 -8.82
N PHE A 678 30.68 31.61 -9.80
CA PHE A 678 31.00 31.81 -11.21
C PHE A 678 31.26 33.28 -11.59
N VAL A 679 30.40 34.21 -11.15
CA VAL A 679 30.53 35.64 -11.43
C VAL A 679 31.84 36.19 -10.86
N TRP A 680 32.23 35.84 -9.64
CA TRP A 680 33.51 36.29 -9.08
C TRP A 680 34.72 35.66 -9.78
N GLY A 681 34.62 34.40 -10.21
CA GLY A 681 35.65 33.79 -11.06
C GLY A 681 35.77 34.45 -12.44
N LEU A 682 34.67 34.96 -13.00
CA LEU A 682 34.67 35.77 -14.23
C LEU A 682 35.31 37.14 -14.02
N LEU A 683 34.99 37.84 -12.92
CA LEU A 683 35.55 39.16 -12.61
C LEU A 683 37.06 39.13 -12.43
N ALA A 684 37.58 38.08 -11.78
CA ALA A 684 39.02 37.89 -11.60
C ALA A 684 39.79 37.78 -12.93
N ASN A 685 39.15 37.24 -13.98
CA ASN A 685 39.76 36.99 -15.29
C ASN A 685 39.19 37.89 -16.41
N PHE A 686 38.57 39.02 -16.04
CA PHE A 686 37.78 39.85 -16.94
C PHE A 686 38.59 40.47 -18.10
N GLU A 687 39.80 40.95 -17.82
CA GLU A 687 40.68 41.59 -18.81
C GLU A 687 41.17 40.61 -19.89
N GLU A 688 41.53 39.37 -19.50
CA GLU A 688 41.96 38.33 -20.44
C GLU A 688 40.81 37.93 -21.39
N ARG A 689 39.58 37.83 -20.88
CA ARG A 689 38.42 37.43 -21.68
C ARG A 689 37.91 38.53 -22.61
N CYS A 690 37.95 39.80 -22.20
CA CYS A 690 37.57 40.93 -23.05
C CYS A 690 38.49 41.11 -24.26
N SER A 691 39.76 40.70 -24.16
CA SER A 691 40.70 40.75 -25.28
C SER A 691 40.36 39.79 -26.43
N ARG A 692 39.53 38.76 -26.17
CA ARG A 692 39.17 37.73 -27.14
C ARG A 692 37.83 37.97 -27.85
N ASN A 693 36.97 38.84 -27.33
CA ASN A 693 35.60 39.03 -27.83
C ASN A 693 35.22 40.52 -27.93
N SER A 694 34.69 40.95 -29.08
CA SER A 694 34.25 42.33 -29.35
C SER A 694 32.90 42.64 -28.68
N HIS A 695 32.91 42.84 -27.37
CA HIS A 695 31.69 43.13 -26.59
C HIS A 695 31.31 44.62 -26.62
N LEU A 696 30.41 45.02 -27.51
CA LEU A 696 29.83 46.37 -27.56
C LEU A 696 28.41 46.39 -27.00
N PHE A 697 28.13 47.29 -26.05
CA PHE A 697 26.78 47.66 -25.63
C PHE A 697 26.48 49.07 -26.10
N ALA A 698 25.46 49.26 -26.93
CA ALA A 698 25.14 50.57 -27.50
C ALA A 698 26.37 51.27 -28.12
N GLY A 699 27.32 50.50 -28.66
CA GLY A 699 28.59 51.01 -29.22
C GLY A 699 29.70 51.31 -28.21
N ARG A 700 29.58 50.94 -26.93
CA ARG A 700 30.59 51.14 -25.88
C ARG A 700 30.98 49.82 -25.19
N GLN A 701 32.28 49.63 -24.94
CA GLN A 701 32.79 48.56 -24.08
C GLN A 701 32.58 48.94 -22.60
N LEU A 702 32.09 47.99 -21.80
CA LEU A 702 32.00 48.15 -20.35
C LEU A 702 33.41 48.06 -19.75
N SER A 703 33.74 49.02 -18.87
CA SER A 703 35.00 49.02 -18.14
C SER A 703 34.96 48.03 -16.97
N LYS A 704 36.13 47.52 -16.55
CA LYS A 704 36.26 46.70 -15.33
C LYS A 704 35.64 47.38 -14.11
N PHE A 705 35.82 48.69 -13.99
CA PHE A 705 35.24 49.51 -12.92
C PHE A 705 33.70 49.46 -12.91
N GLU A 706 33.04 49.56 -14.07
CA GLU A 706 31.57 49.50 -14.16
C GLU A 706 31.02 48.14 -13.75
N ILE A 707 31.77 47.06 -14.00
CA ILE A 707 31.36 45.71 -13.62
C ILE A 707 31.65 45.44 -12.14
N ASP A 708 32.78 45.92 -11.61
CA ASP A 708 33.07 45.85 -10.17
C ASP A 708 31.99 46.59 -9.36
N GLU A 709 31.52 47.75 -9.83
CA GLU A 709 30.40 48.48 -9.23
C GLU A 709 29.07 47.70 -9.32
N LEU A 710 28.79 47.04 -10.45
CA LEU A 710 27.61 46.15 -10.58
C LEU A 710 27.67 44.97 -9.59
N ALA A 711 28.83 44.33 -9.45
CA ALA A 711 29.02 43.21 -8.54
C ALA A 711 28.85 43.63 -7.07
N LYS A 712 29.40 44.80 -6.69
CA LYS A 712 29.17 45.40 -5.36
C LYS A 712 27.69 45.70 -5.12
N ARG A 713 26.99 46.24 -6.13
CA ARG A 713 25.55 46.52 -6.05
C ARG A 713 24.74 45.24 -5.81
N TRP A 714 25.08 44.14 -6.48
CA TRP A 714 24.45 42.84 -6.26
C TRP A 714 24.69 42.32 -4.85
N GLY A 715 25.94 42.36 -4.37
CA GLY A 715 26.30 41.98 -3.00
C GLY A 715 25.52 42.78 -1.95
N ASN A 716 25.50 44.11 -2.08
CA ASN A 716 24.78 45.00 -1.16
C ASN A 716 23.26 44.77 -1.19
N SER A 717 22.67 44.54 -2.37
CA SER A 717 21.24 44.24 -2.53
C SER A 717 20.86 42.95 -1.81
N LEU A 718 21.68 41.89 -1.98
CA LEU A 718 21.45 40.61 -1.31
C LEU A 718 21.64 40.72 0.21
N ASP A 719 22.73 41.33 0.67
CA ASP A 719 23.00 41.53 2.11
C ASP A 719 21.86 42.29 2.80
N PHE A 720 21.38 43.37 2.17
CA PHE A 720 20.24 44.14 2.68
C PHE A 720 18.98 43.28 2.82
N LYS A 721 18.64 42.47 1.81
CA LYS A 721 17.43 41.65 1.83
C LYS A 721 17.53 40.48 2.82
N ILE A 722 18.69 39.83 2.88
CA ILE A 722 18.96 38.76 3.85
C ILE A 722 18.87 39.31 5.27
N ARG A 723 19.48 40.47 5.52
CA ARG A 723 19.35 41.18 6.79
C ARG A 723 17.90 41.49 7.10
N ALA A 724 17.14 42.09 6.17
CA ALA A 724 15.73 42.38 6.41
C ALA A 724 14.92 41.12 6.77
N ALA A 725 15.22 39.97 6.14
CA ALA A 725 14.54 38.71 6.41
C ALA A 725 14.88 38.09 7.78
N LEU A 726 16.17 38.07 8.15
CA LEU A 726 16.63 37.51 9.43
C LEU A 726 16.19 38.34 10.64
N PHE A 727 15.91 39.63 10.43
CA PHE A 727 15.39 40.54 11.45
C PHE A 727 13.85 40.65 11.43
N SER A 728 13.17 39.87 10.60
CA SER A 728 11.71 39.82 10.55
C SER A 728 11.12 39.24 11.84
N GLU A 729 9.98 39.79 12.28
CA GLU A 729 9.17 39.23 13.37
C GLU A 729 8.42 37.96 12.94
N GLN A 730 8.25 37.75 11.62
CA GLN A 730 7.61 36.56 11.08
C GLN A 730 8.59 35.39 11.02
N LYS A 731 8.35 34.38 11.87
CA LYS A 731 9.19 33.17 11.93
C LYS A 731 9.34 32.44 10.59
N SER A 732 8.27 32.35 9.80
CA SER A 732 8.30 31.73 8.47
C SER A 732 9.29 32.42 7.52
N VAL A 733 9.37 33.75 7.57
CA VAL A 733 10.31 34.56 6.79
C VAL A 733 11.76 34.27 7.20
N VAL A 734 12.00 34.16 8.51
CA VAL A 734 13.33 33.80 9.07
C VAL A 734 13.75 32.40 8.64
N VAL A 735 12.87 31.41 8.74
CA VAL A 735 13.14 30.02 8.36
C VAL A 735 13.49 29.90 6.87
N LYS A 736 12.70 30.53 5.98
CA LYS A 736 12.99 30.51 4.54
C LYS A 736 14.30 31.21 4.18
N ALA A 737 14.64 32.31 4.86
CA ALA A 737 15.92 32.97 4.69
C ALA A 737 17.10 32.08 5.11
N LEU A 738 16.95 31.33 6.21
CA LEU A 738 17.96 30.37 6.64
C LEU A 738 18.10 29.20 5.66
N PHE A 739 17.02 28.66 5.10
CA PHE A 739 17.09 27.65 4.04
C PHE A 739 17.81 28.15 2.79
N PHE A 740 17.54 29.39 2.37
CA PHE A 740 18.28 30.04 1.28
C PHE A 740 19.79 30.13 1.60
N LEU A 741 20.17 30.55 2.81
CA LEU A 741 21.57 30.64 3.23
C LEU A 741 22.27 29.29 3.24
N VAL A 742 21.60 28.25 3.77
CA VAL A 742 22.09 26.86 3.72
C VAL A 742 22.32 26.41 2.27
N GLY A 743 21.36 26.66 1.37
CA GLY A 743 21.52 26.32 -0.05
C GLY A 743 22.68 27.06 -0.70
N CYS A 744 22.88 28.32 -0.36
CA CYS A 744 23.99 29.09 -0.90
C CYS A 744 25.38 28.56 -0.46
N LYS A 745 25.45 27.77 0.61
CA LYS A 745 26.71 27.35 1.26
C LYS A 745 27.60 28.55 1.59
N CYS A 746 26.98 29.69 1.88
CA CYS A 746 27.66 30.90 2.30
C CYS A 746 28.83 31.35 1.41
N GLN A 747 28.71 31.18 0.08
CA GLN A 747 29.73 31.66 -0.88
C GLN A 747 29.83 33.19 -0.94
N PHE A 748 28.95 33.91 -0.24
CA PHE A 748 28.94 35.36 -0.10
C PHE A 748 29.79 35.88 1.05
N ILE A 749 30.31 37.08 0.89
CA ILE A 749 30.84 37.89 1.99
C ILE A 749 29.66 38.58 2.66
N PHE A 750 29.33 38.18 3.89
CA PHE A 750 28.31 38.81 4.72
C PHE A 750 28.88 39.94 5.56
N ASN A 751 28.04 40.92 5.86
CA ASN A 751 28.38 41.96 6.83
C ASN A 751 28.39 41.38 8.26
N ASP A 752 29.23 41.92 9.14
CA ASP A 752 29.34 41.55 10.57
C ASP A 752 27.98 41.57 11.29
N THR A 753 27.06 42.43 10.84
CA THR A 753 25.70 42.51 11.40
C THR A 753 24.87 41.24 11.15
N VAL A 754 25.02 40.61 9.97
CA VAL A 754 24.34 39.36 9.64
C VAL A 754 24.95 38.21 10.43
N ILE A 755 26.28 38.16 10.52
CA ILE A 755 27.02 37.15 11.29
C ILE A 755 26.63 37.22 12.77
N SER A 756 26.68 38.41 13.38
CA SER A 756 26.28 38.62 14.77
C SER A 756 24.82 38.23 15.03
N LYS A 757 23.92 38.48 14.07
CA LYS A 757 22.52 38.04 14.17
C LYS A 757 22.41 36.52 14.16
N LEU A 758 23.10 35.83 13.24
CA LEU A 758 23.13 34.36 13.19
C LEU A 758 23.69 33.76 14.49
N GLU A 759 24.80 34.28 15.00
CA GLU A 759 25.39 33.85 16.28
C GLU A 759 24.42 34.01 17.45
N SER A 760 23.66 35.12 17.51
CA SER A 760 22.65 35.32 18.54
C SER A 760 21.51 34.29 18.48
N MET A 761 21.19 33.80 17.28
CA MET A 761 20.11 32.84 17.03
C MET A 761 20.46 31.39 17.40
N ILE A 762 21.71 31.08 17.74
CA ILE A 762 22.10 29.76 18.29
C ILE A 762 21.34 29.47 19.60
N SER A 763 21.02 30.53 20.35
CA SER A 763 20.30 30.45 21.63
C SER A 763 18.76 30.38 21.50
N GLU A 764 18.22 30.36 20.27
CA GLU A 764 16.78 30.33 20.03
C GLU A 764 16.10 29.10 20.63
N ARG A 765 14.84 29.23 21.04
CA ARG A 765 14.09 28.06 21.58
C ARG A 765 13.66 27.10 20.47
N ASP A 766 13.55 27.58 19.24
CA ASP A 766 13.15 26.76 18.12
C ASP A 766 14.28 25.81 17.67
N LEU A 767 13.97 24.52 17.55
CA LEU A 767 14.95 23.49 17.16
C LEU A 767 15.33 23.56 15.67
N GLN A 768 14.39 23.92 14.80
CA GLN A 768 14.62 24.02 13.35
C GLN A 768 15.52 25.22 13.04
N ILE A 769 15.23 26.38 13.64
CA ILE A 769 16.06 27.58 13.50
C ILE A 769 17.48 27.30 13.98
N ARG A 770 17.65 26.70 15.16
CA ARG A 770 18.97 26.35 15.69
C ARG A 770 19.76 25.43 14.76
N ARG A 771 19.11 24.38 14.22
CA ARG A 771 19.76 23.45 13.28
C ARG A 771 20.23 24.16 12.02
N LEU A 772 19.38 24.99 11.42
CA LEU A 772 19.71 25.72 10.20
C LEU A 772 20.81 26.76 10.45
N VAL A 773 20.74 27.52 11.55
CA VAL A 773 21.74 28.51 11.93
C VAL A 773 23.12 27.86 12.13
N ASN A 774 23.20 26.74 12.86
CA ASN A 774 24.46 26.03 13.04
C ASN A 774 25.04 25.57 11.70
N GLN A 775 24.21 25.04 10.82
CA GLN A 775 24.66 24.63 9.48
C GLN A 775 25.21 25.82 8.66
N VAL A 776 24.54 26.97 8.70
CA VAL A 776 25.01 28.20 8.04
C VAL A 776 26.36 28.68 8.58
N LEU A 777 26.56 28.62 9.90
CA LEU A 777 27.81 29.01 10.55
C LEU A 777 28.96 28.04 10.25
N ASP A 778 28.69 26.73 10.23
CA ASP A 778 29.67 25.71 9.84
C ASP A 778 30.14 25.92 8.38
N ASP A 779 29.21 26.23 7.48
CA ASP A 779 29.51 26.55 6.07
C ASP A 779 30.36 27.84 5.96
N LEU A 780 30.09 28.86 6.78
CA LEU A 780 30.88 30.10 6.86
C LEU A 780 32.31 29.88 7.36
N GLU A 781 32.49 29.07 8.40
CA GLU A 781 33.82 28.74 8.91
C GLU A 781 34.66 28.00 7.87
N THR A 782 34.03 27.08 7.14
CA THR A 782 34.69 26.27 6.10
C THR A 782 35.15 27.16 4.93
N ASN A 783 34.32 28.11 4.50
CA ASN A 783 34.70 29.08 3.46
C ASN A 783 35.77 30.07 3.92
N ASN A 784 35.72 30.54 5.17
CA ASN A 784 36.75 31.45 5.70
C ASN A 784 38.13 30.78 5.82
N LYS A 785 38.17 29.46 6.06
CA LYS A 785 39.41 28.66 6.06
C LYS A 785 39.98 28.48 4.65
N SER A 786 39.14 28.24 3.63
CA SER A 786 39.57 28.09 2.24
C SER A 786 40.03 29.41 1.61
N VAL A 787 39.39 30.54 1.93
CA VAL A 787 39.83 31.88 1.48
C VAL A 787 41.18 32.28 2.09
N LYS A 788 41.46 31.93 3.35
CA LYS A 788 42.78 32.16 3.98
C LYS A 788 43.90 31.30 3.39
N GLN A 789 43.59 30.10 2.87
CA GLN A 789 44.58 29.25 2.18
C GLN A 789 44.93 29.74 0.76
N ILE A 790 44.05 30.49 0.11
CA ILE A 790 44.30 31.08 -1.23
C ILE A 790 45.11 32.39 -1.12
N GLN A 791 45.18 32.99 0.07
CA GLN A 791 45.97 34.20 0.36
C GLN A 791 47.35 33.93 0.99
N CYS A 792 47.76 32.68 1.13
CA CYS A 792 49.10 32.27 1.63
C CYS A 792 50.04 31.84 0.50
#